data_AF-A0A673LYL4-F1
#
_entry.id   AF-A0A673LYL4-F1
#
_cell.length_a   1.000
_cell.length_b   1.000
_cell.length_c   1.000
_cell.angle_alpha   90.00
_cell.angle_beta   90.00
_cell.angle_gamma   90.00
#
_symmetry.space_group_name_H-M   'P 1'
#
loop_
_entity.id
_entity.type
_entity.pdbx_description
1 polymer ?
#
loop_
_entity_poly.entity_id
_entity_poly.type
_entity_poly.pdbx_seq_one_letter_code
_entity_poly.pdbx_strand_id
1 'polypeptide(L)'
;MYLISEENSVIPPEKLDQSEDMTFPLSQYFINSSHNTYLTAGQLAGNSSVEMYRQTLLSGCRCVELDCWKGRTAEEEPVITHGFTMTSEISFKEVIEAIAECAFKTSPFPVILSFENHVDSPKQQAKMAEYCRSIFGDALLTETLEKYPLESGVPLPSPHELVGKILIKNKKSHPKPSDGSTKKKLSEQASNTNSDSSSVFEPSSPSAGPAALVPAEVEAEDDEDEDDDDDDCKKSMDEGTAGSEAFATEEMSTLVNYIQPTKFHSFEISKKSKRSYQMSSFVETKALEHLTKTPVEFVEYNKFQLSRIYPKGTRVDSSNYMPQVFWNAGCQLIALNFQTIDLSMQLNLGMYEYNGKSGYRLKPEFMRRPDKHFDPFTESTVDGIVANTLSVKIISGQFLTDKKVGVYVEIDMFGLPVDTRRKAFKTKTSQSNAINPVWDEEPSVFKKVVLPTLASLRIAVYEEGGKFIGHRIIPVSAIRPGYRYIGLRNEKNQALTLPAIFVYIEVKDYVPDTFADVIEALSNPIRYVNLMEQRSKQLAALTLEEGEEEKDTKEVDPGVENPSEVKSEPKPVPVENGLSHTPSAAPKPASQISPQPQSTVHETSVSEMEAQTVEELKQQKGFVREQRRHYKEMKDLVKKHHKKTTEMIKEHTAKYNEFQHDYLRKRAVLLKSAKRDGKKSPEHGASFFEQEILYHSACSSRVYFFFFLLFTELIVEYVIEKLTAIAEESQSNQMKKIKELCEKEKKELKKKMDKKRQEKISEAKSKEKHLTEEEKLEINRSYVNEVVQHIKRLEDAQTKRHEKLVETHKSILQQILDEKPKLQNDLDQEYQDKFRRLPLEIQEFVQESTKRKTEDGEQELLPSSSSTLEKLMQKGAQSEDDTEEDKKD
;
A
#
# COMPACT_ATOMS: atom_id res chain seq x y z
N MET A 1 -3.59 21.08 -17.61
CA MET A 1 -3.78 19.67 -18.00
C MET A 1 -2.47 18.90 -17.84
N TYR A 2 -1.50 19.01 -18.76
CA TYR A 2 -0.23 18.26 -18.71
C TYR A 2 0.46 18.16 -17.33
N LEU A 3 0.58 19.25 -16.56
CA LEU A 3 1.28 19.20 -15.26
C LEU A 3 0.67 18.21 -14.24
N ILE A 4 -0.62 17.87 -14.39
CA ILE A 4 -1.39 16.96 -13.51
C ILE A 4 -1.77 15.63 -14.20
N SER A 5 -1.30 15.37 -15.42
CA SER A 5 -1.52 14.10 -16.12
C SER A 5 -0.38 13.10 -15.87
N GLU A 6 -0.62 11.83 -16.17
CA GLU A 6 0.23 10.71 -15.72
C GLU A 6 1.62 10.73 -16.37
N GLU A 7 1.75 11.26 -17.58
CA GLU A 7 3.03 11.47 -18.27
C GLU A 7 3.96 12.40 -17.47
N ASN A 8 3.38 13.37 -16.75
CA ASN A 8 4.12 14.29 -15.89
C ASN A 8 4.29 13.78 -14.43
N SER A 9 3.97 12.53 -14.12
CA SER A 9 4.22 11.91 -12.81
C SER A 9 5.65 12.16 -12.31
N VAL A 10 5.79 12.38 -10.99
CA VAL A 10 7.07 12.55 -10.29
C VAL A 10 7.91 11.26 -10.24
N ILE A 11 7.27 10.10 -10.41
CA ILE A 11 7.90 8.77 -10.40
C ILE A 11 7.63 8.10 -11.76
N PRO A 12 8.62 7.48 -12.41
CA PRO A 12 8.42 6.64 -13.59
C PRO A 12 7.56 5.41 -13.24
N PRO A 13 6.52 5.04 -14.03
CA PRO A 13 5.75 3.80 -13.82
C PRO A 13 6.65 2.57 -13.70
N GLU A 14 7.71 2.53 -14.51
CA GLU A 14 8.71 1.47 -14.58
C GLU A 14 9.52 1.29 -13.27
N LYS A 15 9.44 2.25 -12.33
CA LYS A 15 10.02 2.15 -10.98
C LYS A 15 9.03 1.65 -9.93
N LEU A 16 7.74 1.73 -10.20
CA LEU A 16 6.68 1.18 -9.34
C LEU A 16 6.42 -0.29 -9.67
N ASP A 17 6.51 -0.67 -10.95
CA ASP A 17 6.40 -2.05 -11.44
C ASP A 17 7.50 -2.98 -10.90
N GLN A 18 7.33 -4.29 -11.06
CA GLN A 18 8.34 -5.30 -10.68
C GLN A 18 9.45 -5.37 -11.75
N SER A 19 10.33 -4.37 -11.73
CA SER A 19 11.39 -4.17 -12.74
C SER A 19 12.81 -4.47 -12.25
N GLU A 20 12.99 -4.83 -10.98
CA GLU A 20 14.31 -5.23 -10.45
C GLU A 20 14.60 -6.71 -10.72
N ASP A 21 15.87 -7.04 -10.92
CA ASP A 21 16.33 -8.40 -11.13
C ASP A 21 16.10 -9.24 -9.87
N MET A 22 15.33 -10.33 -10.01
CA MET A 22 14.94 -11.25 -8.94
C MET A 22 15.75 -12.56 -8.94
N THR A 23 16.82 -12.65 -9.74
CA THR A 23 17.65 -13.85 -9.95
C THR A 23 18.95 -13.90 -9.14
N PHE A 24 19.29 -12.83 -8.40
CA PHE A 24 20.41 -12.85 -7.45
C PHE A 24 20.08 -13.68 -6.19
N PRO A 25 21.07 -14.15 -5.41
CA PRO A 25 20.84 -14.84 -4.14
C PRO A 25 20.01 -14.02 -3.14
N LEU A 26 19.20 -14.67 -2.29
CA LEU A 26 18.39 -14.02 -1.23
C LEU A 26 19.18 -13.02 -0.36
N SER A 27 20.47 -13.26 -0.10
CA SER A 27 21.34 -12.34 0.66
C SER A 27 21.46 -10.95 0.03
N GLN A 28 21.19 -10.82 -1.28
CA GLN A 28 21.38 -9.60 -2.07
C GLN A 28 20.18 -8.63 -2.09
N TYR A 29 19.12 -8.90 -1.32
CA TYR A 29 17.92 -8.08 -1.24
C TYR A 29 17.72 -7.50 0.17
N PHE A 30 17.04 -6.36 0.25
CA PHE A 30 16.32 -5.96 1.45
C PHE A 30 14.93 -6.61 1.42
N ILE A 31 14.47 -7.15 2.55
CA ILE A 31 13.28 -8.00 2.66
C ILE A 31 12.33 -7.40 3.70
N ASN A 32 11.10 -7.09 3.28
CA ASN A 32 10.10 -6.47 4.14
C ASN A 32 9.74 -7.41 5.31
N SER A 33 9.96 -6.97 6.55
CA SER A 33 10.01 -7.86 7.71
C SER A 33 9.27 -7.31 8.93
N SER A 34 8.50 -8.16 9.59
CA SER A 34 7.75 -7.86 10.81
C SER A 34 8.40 -8.51 12.04
N HIS A 35 8.25 -7.84 13.17
CA HIS A 35 8.55 -8.31 14.53
C HIS A 35 7.24 -8.52 15.29
N ASN A 36 7.18 -9.56 16.14
CA ASN A 36 6.01 -9.94 16.96
C ASN A 36 4.68 -9.77 16.21
N THR A 37 4.60 -10.34 15.01
CA THR A 37 3.54 -10.08 14.00
C THR A 37 2.12 -10.33 14.49
N TYR A 38 1.95 -11.14 15.53
CA TYR A 38 0.67 -11.41 16.16
C TYR A 38 0.11 -10.19 16.93
N LEU A 39 0.94 -9.27 17.43
CA LEU A 39 0.51 -8.17 18.32
C LEU A 39 -0.19 -7.03 17.58
N THR A 40 -1.31 -6.56 18.13
CA THR A 40 -2.07 -5.39 17.62
C THR A 40 -1.85 -4.10 18.41
N ALA A 41 -1.01 -4.11 19.45
CA ALA A 41 -0.75 -2.97 20.33
C ALA A 41 0.63 -3.06 21.03
N GLY A 42 0.76 -2.50 22.24
CA GLY A 42 1.96 -2.55 23.08
C GLY A 42 2.33 -3.97 23.55
N GLN A 43 3.61 -4.20 23.84
CA GLN A 43 4.20 -5.52 24.05
C GLN A 43 3.73 -6.24 25.33
N LEU A 44 3.33 -5.52 26.38
CA LEU A 44 3.07 -6.11 27.71
C LEU A 44 1.61 -6.55 27.96
N ALA A 45 0.66 -5.94 27.26
CA ALA A 45 -0.78 -6.13 27.48
C ALA A 45 -1.61 -5.85 26.22
N GLY A 46 -0.99 -5.96 25.04
CA GLY A 46 -1.68 -5.87 23.75
C GLY A 46 -2.46 -7.15 23.43
N ASN A 47 -3.48 -7.02 22.59
CA ASN A 47 -4.14 -8.19 22.03
C ASN A 47 -3.25 -8.82 20.95
N SER A 48 -3.24 -10.14 20.90
CA SER A 48 -2.73 -10.93 19.78
C SER A 48 -3.87 -11.22 18.80
N SER A 49 -3.61 -11.25 17.50
CA SER A 49 -4.63 -11.48 16.47
C SER A 49 -4.09 -12.25 15.26
N VAL A 50 -4.80 -13.31 14.89
CA VAL A 50 -4.62 -14.05 13.62
C VAL A 50 -4.72 -13.13 12.41
N GLU A 51 -5.58 -12.10 12.48
CA GLU A 51 -5.80 -11.18 11.35
C GLU A 51 -4.60 -10.27 11.08
N MET A 52 -3.72 -10.03 12.06
CA MET A 52 -2.53 -9.20 11.83
C MET A 52 -1.56 -9.87 10.84
N TYR A 53 -1.49 -11.21 10.81
CA TYR A 53 -0.73 -11.94 9.80
C TYR A 53 -1.29 -11.70 8.39
N ARG A 54 -2.62 -11.75 8.20
CA ARG A 54 -3.24 -11.44 6.90
C ARG A 54 -2.89 -10.04 6.44
N GLN A 55 -3.13 -9.03 7.29
CA GLN A 55 -2.90 -7.62 6.95
C GLN A 55 -1.42 -7.33 6.67
N THR A 56 -0.51 -7.93 7.46
CA THR A 56 0.94 -7.82 7.27
C THR A 56 1.38 -8.44 5.95
N LEU A 57 0.95 -9.67 5.62
CA LEU A 57 1.28 -10.31 4.34
C LEU A 57 0.68 -9.55 3.14
N LEU A 58 -0.58 -9.11 3.24
CA LEU A 58 -1.26 -8.31 2.21
C LEU A 58 -0.56 -6.97 1.94
N SER A 59 0.06 -6.35 2.96
CA SER A 59 0.88 -5.13 2.78
C SER A 59 2.20 -5.34 2.02
N GLY A 60 2.50 -6.57 1.60
CA GLY A 60 3.77 -6.93 0.94
C GLY A 60 4.89 -7.27 1.92
N CYS A 61 4.58 -7.63 3.18
CA CYS A 61 5.58 -8.18 4.10
C CYS A 61 5.94 -9.61 3.71
N ARG A 62 7.22 -9.99 3.84
CA ARG A 62 7.81 -11.27 3.41
C ARG A 62 8.49 -12.04 4.54
N CYS A 63 8.74 -11.44 5.69
CA CYS A 63 9.14 -12.16 6.91
C CYS A 63 8.18 -11.84 8.05
N VAL A 64 7.60 -12.87 8.68
CA VAL A 64 6.68 -12.75 9.82
C VAL A 64 7.13 -13.60 11.00
N GLU A 65 6.71 -13.24 12.21
CA GLU A 65 7.19 -13.81 13.48
C GLU A 65 6.10 -14.58 14.23
N LEU A 66 6.46 -15.75 14.76
CA LEU A 66 5.58 -16.70 15.43
C LEU A 66 6.23 -17.18 16.74
N ASP A 67 5.87 -16.55 17.85
CA ASP A 67 6.36 -16.90 19.19
C ASP A 67 5.53 -18.07 19.71
N CYS A 68 6.06 -19.29 19.57
CA CYS A 68 5.29 -20.51 19.76
C CYS A 68 5.42 -21.02 21.20
N TRP A 69 4.31 -21.01 21.94
CA TRP A 69 4.23 -21.43 23.34
C TRP A 69 3.37 -22.69 23.51
N LYS A 70 3.66 -23.43 24.57
CA LYS A 70 2.96 -24.68 24.88
C LYS A 70 1.50 -24.45 25.28
N GLY A 71 0.61 -25.25 24.70
CA GLY A 71 -0.82 -25.21 24.98
C GLY A 71 -1.15 -25.54 26.43
N ARG A 72 -1.98 -24.70 27.07
CA ARG A 72 -2.49 -24.91 28.44
C ARG A 72 -3.77 -25.73 28.51
N THR A 73 -4.39 -26.05 27.37
CA THR A 73 -5.66 -26.79 27.28
C THR A 73 -5.45 -28.31 27.33
N ALA A 74 -6.51 -29.05 27.69
CA ALA A 74 -6.49 -30.52 27.71
C ALA A 74 -6.32 -31.16 26.31
N GLU A 75 -6.39 -30.36 25.25
CA GLU A 75 -6.24 -30.77 23.84
C GLU A 75 -4.80 -30.61 23.33
N GLU A 76 -3.92 -30.00 24.14
CA GLU A 76 -2.51 -29.75 23.81
C GLU A 76 -2.33 -29.05 22.44
N GLU A 77 -3.10 -27.99 22.21
CA GLU A 77 -2.94 -27.13 21.02
C GLU A 77 -1.84 -26.09 21.26
N PRO A 78 -0.78 -26.01 20.44
CA PRO A 78 0.22 -24.95 20.54
C PRO A 78 -0.41 -23.57 20.26
N VAL A 79 0.08 -22.55 20.98
CA VAL A 79 -0.46 -21.18 20.94
C VAL A 79 0.63 -20.17 20.58
N ILE A 80 0.24 -18.98 20.14
CA ILE A 80 1.12 -17.83 19.92
C ILE A 80 0.73 -16.70 20.88
N THR A 81 1.73 -16.13 21.57
CA THR A 81 1.61 -15.03 22.54
C THR A 81 3.00 -14.49 22.90
N HIS A 82 3.09 -13.30 23.51
CA HIS A 82 4.34 -12.77 24.02
C HIS A 82 4.61 -13.31 25.44
N GLY A 83 5.71 -14.04 25.61
CA GLY A 83 5.99 -14.84 26.80
C GLY A 83 5.96 -14.07 28.13
N PHE A 84 5.36 -14.68 29.15
CA PHE A 84 5.27 -14.15 30.52
C PHE A 84 4.59 -12.78 30.67
N THR A 85 3.90 -12.27 29.63
CA THR A 85 3.15 -11.01 29.67
C THR A 85 1.64 -11.21 29.88
N MET A 86 0.87 -10.11 29.79
CA MET A 86 -0.60 -10.11 29.81
C MET A 86 -1.22 -10.08 28.40
N THR A 87 -0.46 -10.39 27.34
CA THR A 87 -1.00 -10.48 25.97
C THR A 87 -1.92 -11.69 25.80
N SER A 88 -2.93 -11.58 24.93
CA SER A 88 -3.84 -12.70 24.66
C SER A 88 -3.15 -13.84 23.90
N GLU A 89 -3.59 -15.07 24.12
CA GLU A 89 -3.14 -16.25 23.36
C GLU A 89 -4.02 -16.44 22.11
N ILE A 90 -3.41 -16.81 20.98
CA ILE A 90 -4.12 -17.22 19.75
C ILE A 90 -3.66 -18.61 19.28
N SER A 91 -4.50 -19.31 18.52
CA SER A 91 -4.18 -20.66 18.02
C SER A 91 -3.05 -20.61 16.99
N PHE A 92 -2.01 -21.43 17.18
CA PHE A 92 -0.96 -21.61 16.17
C PHE A 92 -1.55 -22.11 14.83
N LYS A 93 -2.52 -23.02 14.88
CA LYS A 93 -3.17 -23.59 13.68
C LYS A 93 -3.87 -22.52 12.85
N GLU A 94 -4.66 -21.65 13.49
CA GLU A 94 -5.39 -20.57 12.81
C GLU A 94 -4.43 -19.54 12.19
N VAL A 95 -3.27 -19.30 12.82
CA VAL A 95 -2.20 -18.46 12.24
C VAL A 95 -1.60 -19.11 11.00
N ILE A 96 -1.29 -20.41 11.02
CA ILE A 96 -0.77 -21.13 9.86
C ILE A 96 -1.80 -21.14 8.70
N GLU A 97 -3.09 -21.34 9.00
CA GLU A 97 -4.18 -21.22 8.01
C GLU A 97 -4.27 -19.80 7.41
N ALA A 98 -4.22 -18.76 8.23
CA ALA A 98 -4.25 -17.37 7.77
C ALA A 98 -3.01 -16.95 6.96
N ILE A 99 -1.83 -17.51 7.29
CA ILE A 99 -0.60 -17.35 6.50
C ILE A 99 -0.76 -18.03 5.14
N ALA A 100 -1.23 -19.28 5.10
CA ALA A 100 -1.43 -20.02 3.86
C ALA A 100 -2.40 -19.30 2.91
N GLU A 101 -3.48 -18.73 3.46
CA GLU A 101 -4.49 -17.98 2.73
C GLU A 101 -3.95 -16.67 2.11
N CYS A 102 -3.01 -15.98 2.78
CA CYS A 102 -2.59 -14.63 2.40
C CYS A 102 -1.14 -14.48 1.90
N ALA A 103 -0.29 -15.49 2.06
CA ALA A 103 1.14 -15.42 1.74
C ALA A 103 1.42 -14.89 0.32
N PHE A 104 0.67 -15.35 -0.68
CA PHE A 104 0.95 -15.06 -2.09
C PHE A 104 -0.08 -14.16 -2.79
N LYS A 105 -1.02 -13.57 -2.04
CA LYS A 105 -2.11 -12.73 -2.61
C LYS A 105 -1.63 -11.41 -3.25
N THR A 106 -0.55 -10.82 -2.75
CA THR A 106 -0.02 -9.52 -3.22
C THR A 106 1.43 -9.55 -3.68
N SER A 107 2.14 -10.67 -3.47
CA SER A 107 3.48 -10.91 -3.98
C SER A 107 3.70 -12.41 -4.14
N PRO A 108 4.17 -12.90 -5.30
CA PRO A 108 4.44 -14.34 -5.52
C PRO A 108 5.79 -14.77 -4.91
N PHE A 109 6.61 -13.83 -4.43
CA PHE A 109 7.95 -14.08 -3.92
C PHE A 109 7.93 -14.69 -2.50
N PRO A 110 8.97 -15.47 -2.14
CA PRO A 110 8.96 -16.35 -0.95
C PRO A 110 8.63 -15.64 0.36
N VAL A 111 8.10 -16.40 1.32
CA VAL A 111 7.80 -15.95 2.67
C VAL A 111 8.67 -16.70 3.68
N ILE A 112 9.28 -15.98 4.62
CA ILE A 112 10.08 -16.53 5.72
C ILE A 112 9.24 -16.47 7.00
N LEU A 113 9.16 -17.59 7.70
CA LEU A 113 8.52 -17.69 9.02
C LEU A 113 9.62 -17.72 10.09
N SER A 114 9.75 -16.65 10.87
CA SER A 114 10.59 -16.57 12.06
C SER A 114 9.86 -17.24 13.21
N PHE A 115 10.20 -18.50 13.51
CA PHE A 115 9.75 -19.13 14.75
C PHE A 115 10.66 -18.66 15.89
N GLU A 116 10.05 -18.25 16.99
CA GLU A 116 10.69 -18.20 18.30
C GLU A 116 10.05 -19.34 19.13
N ASN A 117 10.77 -20.45 19.30
CA ASN A 117 10.19 -21.70 19.75
C ASN A 117 10.35 -21.92 21.26
N HIS A 118 9.25 -21.85 22.02
CA HIS A 118 9.19 -22.12 23.46
C HIS A 118 8.39 -23.39 23.81
N VAL A 119 8.11 -24.23 22.80
CA VAL A 119 7.36 -25.48 22.98
C VAL A 119 8.29 -26.59 23.48
N ASP A 120 8.35 -26.76 24.79
CA ASP A 120 9.18 -27.79 25.45
C ASP A 120 8.67 -29.24 25.27
N SER A 121 7.44 -29.42 24.77
CA SER A 121 6.82 -30.73 24.52
C SER A 121 7.09 -31.24 23.10
N PRO A 122 7.80 -32.36 22.91
CA PRO A 122 8.04 -32.93 21.57
C PRO A 122 6.75 -33.27 20.82
N LYS A 123 5.71 -33.71 21.54
CA LYS A 123 4.39 -34.00 20.96
C LYS A 123 3.74 -32.74 20.36
N GLN A 124 3.92 -31.57 20.96
CA GLN A 124 3.41 -30.31 20.41
C GLN A 124 4.31 -29.78 19.29
N GLN A 125 5.65 -29.93 19.35
CA GLN A 125 6.53 -29.60 18.21
C GLN A 125 6.24 -30.47 16.98
N ALA A 126 6.02 -31.77 17.15
CA ALA A 126 5.61 -32.67 16.05
C ALA A 126 4.28 -32.23 15.43
N LYS A 127 3.30 -31.83 16.25
CA LYS A 127 2.00 -31.29 15.84
C LYS A 127 2.11 -29.95 15.09
N MET A 128 3.02 -29.05 15.50
CA MET A 128 3.35 -27.84 14.73
C MET A 128 3.92 -28.19 13.35
N ALA A 129 4.84 -29.16 13.29
CA ALA A 129 5.43 -29.60 12.04
C ALA A 129 4.42 -30.30 11.12
N GLU A 130 3.45 -31.05 11.69
CA GLU A 130 2.31 -31.62 10.97
C GLU A 130 1.40 -30.53 10.41
N TYR A 131 1.04 -29.51 11.20
CA TYR A 131 0.27 -28.35 10.73
C TYR A 131 0.97 -27.60 9.59
N CYS A 132 2.27 -27.34 9.69
CA CYS A 132 3.03 -26.73 8.60
C CYS A 132 2.96 -27.58 7.31
N ARG A 133 3.20 -28.90 7.39
CA ARG A 133 3.17 -29.78 6.20
C ARG A 133 1.76 -29.91 5.60
N SER A 134 0.74 -30.05 6.43
CA SER A 134 -0.65 -30.31 5.99
C SER A 134 -1.38 -29.07 5.46
N ILE A 135 -1.09 -27.87 5.99
CA ILE A 135 -1.80 -26.64 5.63
C ILE A 135 -1.09 -25.89 4.50
N PHE A 136 0.25 -25.86 4.48
CA PHE A 136 0.99 -25.24 3.37
C PHE A 136 1.18 -26.17 2.16
N GLY A 137 1.20 -27.49 2.38
CA GLY A 137 1.42 -28.49 1.31
C GLY A 137 2.67 -28.18 0.49
N ASP A 138 2.53 -28.18 -0.84
CA ASP A 138 3.60 -27.91 -1.80
C ASP A 138 4.23 -26.51 -1.68
N ALA A 139 3.60 -25.56 -0.97
CA ALA A 139 4.20 -24.26 -0.70
C ALA A 139 5.31 -24.36 0.38
N LEU A 140 5.29 -25.35 1.27
CA LEU A 140 6.35 -25.52 2.26
C LEU A 140 7.62 -26.06 1.59
N LEU A 141 8.73 -25.33 1.73
CA LEU A 141 10.02 -25.80 1.28
C LEU A 141 10.63 -26.73 2.33
N THR A 142 10.37 -28.04 2.21
CA THR A 142 11.00 -29.09 3.03
C THR A 142 12.40 -29.41 2.52
N GLU A 143 12.48 -29.82 1.25
CA GLU A 143 13.71 -30.32 0.62
C GLU A 143 14.57 -29.20 0.02
N THR A 144 15.87 -29.49 -0.14
CA THR A 144 16.84 -28.59 -0.76
C THR A 144 16.82 -28.71 -2.27
N LEU A 145 16.90 -27.59 -2.98
CA LEU A 145 17.03 -27.55 -4.44
C LEU A 145 18.38 -28.14 -4.86
N GLU A 146 18.40 -29.02 -5.86
CA GLU A 146 19.62 -29.71 -6.35
C GLU A 146 20.78 -28.76 -6.71
N LYS A 147 20.43 -27.58 -7.26
CA LYS A 147 21.39 -26.51 -7.63
C LYS A 147 22.05 -25.84 -6.41
N TYR A 148 21.46 -25.96 -5.22
CA TYR A 148 21.85 -25.26 -4.00
C TYR A 148 21.89 -26.21 -2.78
N PRO A 149 22.83 -27.17 -2.74
CA PRO A 149 23.03 -28.01 -1.55
C PRO A 149 23.55 -27.17 -0.36
N LEU A 150 23.31 -27.65 0.86
CA LEU A 150 23.67 -26.94 2.11
C LEU A 150 25.15 -27.11 2.47
N GLU A 151 26.02 -26.65 1.58
CA GLU A 151 27.48 -26.79 1.65
C GLU A 151 28.21 -25.45 1.82
N SER A 152 29.51 -25.50 2.09
CA SER A 152 30.36 -24.31 2.24
C SER A 152 30.66 -23.70 0.87
N GLY A 153 30.47 -22.38 0.72
CA GLY A 153 30.68 -21.65 -0.53
C GLY A 153 29.52 -21.66 -1.51
N VAL A 154 28.47 -22.46 -1.27
CA VAL A 154 27.23 -22.44 -2.07
C VAL A 154 26.40 -21.21 -1.67
N PRO A 155 25.93 -20.39 -2.63
CA PRO A 155 25.08 -19.23 -2.34
C PRO A 155 23.64 -19.65 -2.00
N LEU A 156 22.88 -18.74 -1.41
CA LEU A 156 21.44 -18.91 -1.28
C LEU A 156 20.75 -18.94 -2.67
N PRO A 157 19.62 -19.66 -2.83
CA PRO A 157 18.78 -19.53 -4.01
C PRO A 157 18.24 -18.11 -4.18
N SER A 158 17.77 -17.79 -5.38
CA SER A 158 17.15 -16.50 -5.67
C SER A 158 15.69 -16.40 -5.24
N PRO A 159 15.14 -15.18 -5.02
CA PRO A 159 13.70 -14.99 -4.85
C PRO A 159 12.86 -15.58 -5.99
N HIS A 160 13.37 -15.54 -7.24
CA HIS A 160 12.68 -16.10 -8.40
C HIS A 160 12.59 -17.63 -8.38
N GLU A 161 13.65 -18.32 -7.97
CA GLU A 161 13.66 -19.80 -7.84
C GLU A 161 12.88 -20.32 -6.63
N LEU A 162 12.44 -19.41 -5.76
CA LEU A 162 11.66 -19.69 -4.55
C LEU A 162 10.25 -19.08 -4.60
N VAL A 163 9.76 -18.72 -5.79
CA VAL A 163 8.38 -18.27 -6.02
C VAL A 163 7.37 -19.29 -5.47
N GLY A 164 6.38 -18.81 -4.74
CA GLY A 164 5.36 -19.64 -4.08
C GLY A 164 5.85 -20.47 -2.89
N LYS A 165 7.09 -20.27 -2.41
CA LYS A 165 7.67 -21.06 -1.31
C LYS A 165 7.65 -20.36 0.04
N ILE A 166 7.44 -21.15 1.08
CA ILE A 166 7.47 -20.77 2.50
C ILE A 166 8.67 -21.46 3.14
N LEU A 167 9.55 -20.68 3.78
CA LEU A 167 10.78 -21.15 4.42
C LEU A 167 10.69 -20.98 5.94
N ILE A 168 11.13 -21.99 6.69
CA ILE A 168 11.11 -21.98 8.16
C ILE A 168 12.48 -21.57 8.72
N LYS A 169 12.51 -20.47 9.48
CA LYS A 169 13.61 -20.14 10.41
C LYS A 169 13.24 -20.69 11.78
N ASN A 170 13.93 -21.74 12.21
CA ASN A 170 13.86 -22.32 13.55
C ASN A 170 15.21 -22.97 13.88
N LYS A 171 15.54 -23.19 15.16
CA LYS A 171 16.72 -23.98 15.55
C LYS A 171 16.70 -25.34 14.85
N LYS A 172 17.89 -25.83 14.47
CA LYS A 172 18.09 -27.13 13.82
C LYS A 172 18.98 -28.01 14.67
N SER A 173 18.48 -29.15 15.10
CA SER A 173 19.26 -30.15 15.82
C SER A 173 20.29 -30.81 14.89
N HIS A 174 21.54 -30.89 15.33
CA HIS A 174 22.56 -31.68 14.66
C HIS A 174 22.48 -33.13 15.19
N PRO A 175 22.38 -34.15 14.31
CA PRO A 175 22.44 -35.54 14.75
C PRO A 175 23.75 -35.80 15.48
N LYS A 176 23.68 -36.27 16.73
CA LYS A 176 24.86 -36.84 17.39
C LYS A 176 25.26 -38.11 16.62
N PRO A 177 26.55 -38.32 16.30
CA PRO A 177 27.00 -39.60 15.77
C PRO A 177 26.61 -40.70 16.76
N SER A 178 26.04 -41.80 16.25
CA SER A 178 25.36 -42.81 17.05
C SER A 178 26.33 -43.79 17.71
N ASP A 179 27.17 -43.30 18.62
CA ASP A 179 28.11 -44.12 19.37
C ASP A 179 27.38 -44.94 20.44
N GLY A 180 27.26 -46.25 20.20
CA GLY A 180 26.40 -47.13 20.97
C GLY A 180 27.05 -47.61 22.28
N SER A 181 26.76 -46.94 23.40
CA SER A 181 27.14 -47.43 24.73
C SER A 181 25.99 -47.40 25.73
N THR A 182 25.45 -48.59 26.04
CA THR A 182 24.37 -48.74 27.02
C THR A 182 24.89 -48.70 28.45
N LYS A 183 24.55 -47.67 29.24
CA LYS A 183 24.62 -47.75 30.71
C LYS A 183 23.57 -46.86 31.39
N LYS A 184 22.60 -47.51 32.06
CA LYS A 184 21.72 -46.85 33.03
C LYS A 184 22.53 -46.33 34.21
N LYS A 185 22.17 -45.15 34.72
CA LYS A 185 22.03 -44.94 36.16
C LYS A 185 20.63 -44.39 36.45
N LEU A 186 20.14 -44.70 37.64
CA LEU A 186 18.83 -44.33 38.18
C LEU A 186 19.05 -43.58 39.50
N SER A 187 17.98 -42.94 39.96
CA SER A 187 17.84 -42.15 41.18
C SER A 187 18.64 -40.83 41.20
N GLU A 188 18.21 -39.79 41.93
CA GLU A 188 17.21 -39.78 43.01
C GLU A 188 16.30 -38.53 43.01
N GLN A 189 15.16 -38.61 43.71
CA GLN A 189 14.26 -37.47 43.92
C GLN A 189 14.59 -36.73 45.23
N ALA A 190 14.50 -35.40 45.22
CA ALA A 190 14.32 -34.60 46.43
C ALA A 190 13.47 -33.35 46.10
N SER A 191 12.83 -32.73 47.11
CA SER A 191 11.82 -31.70 46.91
C SER A 191 11.89 -30.53 47.90
N ASN A 192 11.37 -29.39 47.43
CA ASN A 192 10.78 -28.28 48.19
C ASN A 192 11.65 -27.25 48.96
N THR A 193 11.01 -26.08 49.13
CA THR A 193 11.16 -25.04 50.16
C THR A 193 12.38 -24.09 50.16
N ASN A 194 12.17 -22.92 49.55
CA ASN A 194 12.19 -21.55 50.13
C ASN A 194 13.36 -21.01 50.98
N SER A 195 13.42 -19.67 50.96
CA SER A 195 14.05 -18.73 51.93
C SER A 195 15.58 -18.54 51.88
N ASP A 196 16.00 -17.66 50.97
CA ASP A 196 16.37 -16.26 51.32
C ASP A 196 17.24 -16.02 52.57
N SER A 197 18.52 -15.69 52.36
CA SER A 197 19.17 -14.53 52.99
C SER A 197 20.50 -14.18 52.29
N SER A 198 20.90 -12.91 52.34
CA SER A 198 22.12 -12.38 51.69
C SER A 198 23.30 -12.20 52.66
N SER A 199 24.55 -12.30 52.18
CA SER A 199 25.61 -11.32 52.51
C SER A 199 26.92 -11.48 51.71
N VAL A 200 27.23 -10.45 50.90
CA VAL A 200 28.47 -9.62 50.93
C VAL A 200 29.86 -10.30 50.97
N PHE A 201 30.64 -10.05 49.89
CA PHE A 201 32.02 -9.49 49.79
C PHE A 201 32.99 -9.51 51.02
N GLU A 202 34.33 -9.51 50.91
CA GLU A 202 35.27 -9.02 49.86
C GLU A 202 36.66 -9.76 49.93
N PRO A 203 37.86 -9.27 49.48
CA PRO A 203 38.78 -10.11 48.68
C PRO A 203 40.23 -10.23 49.24
N SER A 204 41.16 -10.80 48.46
CA SER A 204 42.58 -10.35 48.39
C SER A 204 43.36 -10.98 47.22
N SER A 205 44.26 -10.21 46.62
CA SER A 205 45.11 -10.58 45.46
C SER A 205 46.61 -10.68 45.87
N PRO A 206 47.62 -10.40 45.02
CA PRO A 206 48.21 -11.34 44.05
C PRO A 206 49.76 -11.51 44.20
N SER A 207 50.40 -12.33 43.37
CA SER A 207 51.84 -12.17 43.03
C SER A 207 52.26 -12.88 41.73
N ALA A 208 53.24 -12.31 41.04
CA ALA A 208 53.70 -12.71 39.69
C ALA A 208 55.10 -13.38 39.69
N GLY A 209 55.46 -14.06 38.60
CA GLY A 209 56.83 -14.59 38.37
C GLY A 209 56.97 -15.42 37.07
N PRO A 210 57.81 -15.05 36.08
CA PRO A 210 57.82 -15.68 34.74
C PRO A 210 59.12 -16.42 34.34
N ALA A 211 59.07 -17.33 33.34
CA ALA A 211 60.11 -17.53 32.31
C ALA A 211 59.83 -18.60 31.20
N ALA A 212 59.82 -18.14 29.93
CA ALA A 212 60.60 -18.67 28.78
C ALA A 212 60.36 -20.05 28.06
N LEU A 213 59.99 -19.94 26.76
CA LEU A 213 60.50 -20.67 25.55
C LEU A 213 59.92 -22.04 25.07
N VAL A 214 59.04 -21.94 24.04
CA VAL A 214 58.89 -22.69 22.74
C VAL A 214 59.72 -23.96 22.40
N PRO A 215 59.29 -24.81 21.42
CA PRO A 215 57.92 -25.15 20.97
C PRO A 215 57.70 -26.68 20.67
N ALA A 216 56.45 -27.15 20.64
CA ALA A 216 56.08 -28.45 20.04
C ALA A 216 54.59 -28.50 19.62
N GLU A 217 54.25 -29.34 18.64
CA GLU A 217 52.88 -29.56 18.13
C GLU A 217 52.10 -30.55 19.03
N VAL A 218 50.94 -30.14 19.54
CA VAL A 218 49.90 -31.02 20.11
C VAL A 218 48.51 -30.42 19.86
N GLU A 219 47.50 -31.28 19.77
CA GLU A 219 46.08 -30.89 19.76
C GLU A 219 45.74 -30.20 21.10
N ALA A 220 44.95 -29.13 21.07
CA ALA A 220 44.51 -28.41 22.27
C ALA A 220 42.98 -28.45 22.41
N GLU A 221 42.51 -28.96 23.54
CA GLU A 221 41.18 -28.67 24.09
C GLU A 221 41.33 -27.38 24.93
N ASP A 222 40.93 -26.23 24.38
CA ASP A 222 40.99 -24.94 25.09
C ASP A 222 39.62 -24.60 25.70
N ASP A 223 39.38 -25.06 26.94
CA ASP A 223 38.36 -24.48 27.85
C ASP A 223 39.01 -23.33 28.64
N GLU A 224 39.07 -22.11 28.07
CA GLU A 224 39.49 -20.87 28.76
C GLU A 224 38.51 -19.70 28.47
N ASP A 225 37.26 -19.84 28.90
CA ASP A 225 36.24 -18.76 28.97
C ASP A 225 36.05 -18.27 30.43
N GLU A 226 37.07 -17.65 31.04
CA GLU A 226 36.95 -16.91 32.32
C GLU A 226 37.46 -15.45 32.16
N ASP A 227 36.58 -14.50 31.76
CA ASP A 227 36.59 -13.05 32.12
C ASP A 227 35.59 -12.17 31.29
N ASP A 228 34.25 -12.40 31.32
CA ASP A 228 33.25 -11.37 30.91
C ASP A 228 31.83 -11.50 31.55
N ASP A 229 31.65 -12.34 32.59
CA ASP A 229 30.33 -12.72 33.13
C ASP A 229 29.52 -11.55 33.75
N ASP A 230 30.20 -10.49 34.22
CA ASP A 230 29.58 -9.36 34.94
C ASP A 230 28.84 -8.34 34.03
N ASP A 231 28.98 -8.43 32.71
CA ASP A 231 28.31 -7.54 31.75
C ASP A 231 27.25 -8.23 30.88
N ASP A 232 27.36 -9.55 30.59
CA ASP A 232 26.33 -10.26 29.81
C ASP A 232 25.00 -10.42 30.56
N CYS A 233 25.02 -10.37 31.90
CA CYS A 233 23.83 -10.31 32.74
C CYS A 233 22.96 -9.05 32.53
N LYS A 234 23.50 -7.98 31.93
CA LYS A 234 22.70 -6.82 31.47
C LYS A 234 22.28 -6.93 30.00
N LYS A 235 23.09 -7.57 29.16
CA LYS A 235 22.85 -7.74 27.71
C LYS A 235 21.66 -8.67 27.44
N SER A 236 21.49 -9.72 28.24
CA SER A 236 20.38 -10.68 28.11
C SER A 236 18.99 -10.08 28.31
N MET A 237 18.83 -9.06 29.17
CA MET A 237 17.53 -8.43 29.44
C MET A 237 16.91 -7.69 28.26
N ASP A 238 17.73 -7.20 27.30
CA ASP A 238 17.26 -6.39 26.16
C ASP A 238 16.84 -7.28 24.97
N GLU A 239 17.27 -8.55 24.94
CA GLU A 239 16.89 -9.58 23.94
C GLU A 239 15.49 -10.18 24.15
N GLY A 240 14.89 -10.01 25.34
CA GLY A 240 13.53 -10.50 25.62
C GLY A 240 13.43 -12.02 25.67
N THR A 241 12.30 -12.57 25.21
CA THR A 241 12.06 -14.03 25.22
C THR A 241 12.99 -14.80 24.28
N ALA A 242 13.44 -14.18 23.18
CA ALA A 242 14.37 -14.74 22.19
C ALA A 242 15.65 -15.34 22.80
N GLY A 243 16.14 -14.77 23.90
CA GLY A 243 17.32 -15.26 24.62
C GLY A 243 17.18 -16.69 25.20
N SER A 244 15.96 -17.25 25.23
CA SER A 244 15.68 -18.53 25.91
C SER A 244 14.84 -19.55 25.09
N GLU A 245 14.87 -19.46 23.75
CA GLU A 245 14.25 -20.48 22.86
C GLU A 245 14.62 -21.94 23.25
N ALA A 246 13.64 -22.84 23.25
CA ALA A 246 13.79 -24.27 23.53
C ALA A 246 14.63 -25.03 22.48
N PHE A 247 14.99 -26.29 22.78
CA PHE A 247 15.61 -27.19 21.81
C PHE A 247 14.59 -27.64 20.75
N ALA A 248 14.98 -27.59 19.47
CA ALA A 248 14.16 -28.10 18.37
C ALA A 248 14.23 -29.64 18.29
N THR A 249 13.08 -30.28 18.11
CA THR A 249 13.01 -31.71 17.81
C THR A 249 13.37 -32.01 16.36
N GLU A 250 13.47 -33.29 16.01
CA GLU A 250 13.74 -33.74 14.64
C GLU A 250 12.61 -33.32 13.67
N GLU A 251 11.35 -33.41 14.10
CA GLU A 251 10.18 -33.10 13.27
C GLU A 251 10.14 -31.64 12.82
N MET A 252 10.59 -30.70 13.66
CA MET A 252 10.77 -29.29 13.30
C MET A 252 12.11 -29.04 12.59
N SER A 253 13.19 -29.72 12.98
CA SER A 253 14.53 -29.56 12.37
C SER A 253 14.58 -29.98 10.90
N THR A 254 13.74 -30.94 10.49
CA THR A 254 13.59 -31.36 9.08
C THR A 254 12.94 -30.31 8.19
N LEU A 255 12.30 -29.27 8.74
CA LEU A 255 11.72 -28.16 7.97
C LEU A 255 12.69 -27.00 7.71
N VAL A 256 13.91 -27.05 8.26
CA VAL A 256 14.87 -25.95 8.23
C VAL A 256 15.99 -26.25 7.22
N ASN A 257 16.06 -25.47 6.14
CA ASN A 257 17.07 -25.59 5.08
C ASN A 257 17.92 -24.31 4.94
N TYR A 258 17.48 -23.34 4.15
CA TYR A 258 18.28 -22.17 3.74
C TYR A 258 18.35 -21.04 4.77
N ILE A 259 17.50 -21.07 5.80
CA ILE A 259 17.40 -20.02 6.82
C ILE A 259 17.71 -20.62 8.21
N GLN A 260 18.88 -21.23 8.38
CA GLN A 260 19.27 -21.86 9.65
C GLN A 260 19.81 -20.80 10.64
N PRO A 261 19.11 -20.48 11.73
CA PRO A 261 19.61 -19.56 12.75
C PRO A 261 20.74 -20.21 13.55
N THR A 262 21.79 -19.45 13.82
CA THR A 262 22.95 -19.84 14.64
C THR A 262 23.35 -18.71 15.58
N LYS A 263 23.88 -19.02 16.78
CA LYS A 263 24.49 -18.02 17.66
C LYS A 263 25.62 -17.33 16.90
N PHE A 264 25.61 -16.00 16.84
CA PHE A 264 26.71 -15.24 16.25
C PHE A 264 27.94 -15.30 17.18
N HIS A 265 29.12 -15.36 16.58
CA HIS A 265 30.39 -15.39 17.32
C HIS A 265 31.28 -14.25 16.83
N SER A 266 31.74 -14.30 15.57
CA SER A 266 32.45 -13.19 14.93
C SER A 266 32.27 -13.20 13.40
N PHE A 267 32.58 -12.07 12.75
CA PHE A 267 32.54 -11.96 11.30
C PHE A 267 33.63 -12.82 10.63
N GLU A 268 34.80 -12.98 11.25
CA GLU A 268 35.90 -13.83 10.78
C GLU A 268 35.49 -15.30 10.76
N ILE A 269 34.83 -15.78 11.82
CA ILE A 269 34.34 -17.16 11.94
C ILE A 269 33.29 -17.44 10.84
N SER A 270 32.35 -16.52 10.64
CA SER A 270 31.36 -16.61 9.55
C SER A 270 32.01 -16.60 8.16
N LYS A 271 32.96 -15.69 7.92
CA LYS A 271 33.74 -15.57 6.67
C LYS A 271 34.64 -16.77 6.41
N LYS A 272 35.08 -17.49 7.46
CA LYS A 272 35.82 -18.75 7.39
C LYS A 272 34.92 -19.95 7.12
N SER A 273 33.70 -19.99 7.68
CA SER A 273 32.76 -21.10 7.45
C SER A 273 32.12 -21.08 6.05
N LYS A 274 31.86 -19.87 5.50
CA LYS A 274 31.25 -19.61 4.19
C LYS A 274 29.91 -20.32 3.95
N ARG A 275 29.14 -20.59 5.02
CA ARG A 275 27.84 -21.27 4.94
C ARG A 275 26.73 -20.24 4.74
N SER A 276 26.40 -19.90 3.49
CA SER A 276 25.37 -18.89 3.15
C SER A 276 23.98 -19.18 3.74
N TYR A 277 23.69 -20.45 4.02
CA TYR A 277 22.44 -20.91 4.65
C TYR A 277 22.39 -20.74 6.18
N GLN A 278 23.52 -20.39 6.82
CA GLN A 278 23.56 -19.99 8.22
C GLN A 278 23.28 -18.49 8.34
N MET A 279 22.41 -18.11 9.26
CA MET A 279 22.02 -16.72 9.53
C MET A 279 22.01 -16.42 11.03
N SER A 280 22.07 -15.14 11.37
CA SER A 280 22.00 -14.68 12.78
C SER A 280 20.92 -13.63 12.94
N SER A 281 20.26 -13.66 14.10
CA SER A 281 19.31 -12.63 14.54
C SER A 281 19.94 -11.79 15.64
N PHE A 282 19.81 -10.47 15.55
CA PHE A 282 20.43 -9.49 16.45
C PHE A 282 19.36 -8.54 16.99
N VAL A 283 19.36 -8.32 18.30
CA VAL A 283 18.64 -7.18 18.89
C VAL A 283 19.27 -5.86 18.41
N GLU A 284 18.48 -4.80 18.25
CA GLU A 284 18.95 -3.52 17.68
C GLU A 284 20.19 -2.93 18.38
N THR A 285 20.40 -3.24 19.66
CA THR A 285 21.55 -2.80 20.46
C THR A 285 22.85 -3.53 20.07
N LYS A 286 22.85 -4.87 20.04
CA LYS A 286 23.99 -5.66 19.53
C LYS A 286 24.25 -5.39 18.04
N ALA A 287 23.20 -5.19 17.24
CA ALA A 287 23.33 -4.79 15.85
C ALA A 287 24.01 -3.41 15.67
N LEU A 288 23.66 -2.44 16.51
CA LEU A 288 24.27 -1.10 16.50
C LEU A 288 25.72 -1.12 16.99
N GLU A 289 26.04 -2.00 17.95
CA GLU A 289 27.42 -2.25 18.39
C GLU A 289 28.30 -2.79 17.26
N HIS A 290 27.87 -3.85 16.54
CA HIS A 290 28.60 -4.35 15.38
C HIS A 290 28.71 -3.30 14.26
N LEU A 291 27.66 -2.52 14.01
CA LEU A 291 27.68 -1.42 13.05
C LEU A 291 28.68 -0.32 13.42
N THR A 292 28.90 -0.05 14.71
CA THR A 292 29.79 1.03 15.16
C THR A 292 31.23 0.59 15.41
N LYS A 293 31.47 -0.70 15.69
CA LYS A 293 32.82 -1.27 15.86
C LYS A 293 33.43 -1.79 14.55
N THR A 294 32.64 -2.47 13.71
CA THR A 294 33.11 -3.23 12.54
C THR A 294 32.12 -3.10 11.36
N PRO A 295 31.93 -1.87 10.81
CA PRO A 295 30.91 -1.60 9.80
C PRO A 295 31.15 -2.29 8.45
N VAL A 296 32.41 -2.37 8.01
CA VAL A 296 32.77 -2.95 6.70
C VAL A 296 32.57 -4.46 6.73
N GLU A 297 32.98 -5.11 7.82
CA GLU A 297 32.84 -6.54 8.06
C GLU A 297 31.37 -6.97 8.04
N PHE A 298 30.48 -6.13 8.59
CA PHE A 298 29.04 -6.36 8.58
C PHE A 298 28.45 -6.26 7.16
N VAL A 299 28.92 -5.31 6.34
CA VAL A 299 28.57 -5.23 4.91
C VAL A 299 29.06 -6.47 4.16
N GLU A 300 30.30 -6.91 4.38
CA GLU A 300 30.86 -8.12 3.75
C GLU A 300 30.07 -9.38 4.12
N TYR A 301 29.72 -9.57 5.40
CA TYR A 301 28.86 -10.66 5.87
C TYR A 301 27.50 -10.66 5.13
N ASN A 302 26.87 -9.48 5.03
CA ASN A 302 25.56 -9.30 4.41
C ASN A 302 25.56 -9.49 2.88
N LYS A 303 26.70 -9.71 2.22
CA LYS A 303 26.74 -10.14 0.80
C LYS A 303 26.37 -11.61 0.64
N PHE A 304 26.77 -12.46 1.59
CA PHE A 304 26.70 -13.93 1.48
C PHE A 304 25.68 -14.56 2.42
N GLN A 305 25.50 -13.99 3.62
CA GLN A 305 24.61 -14.51 4.66
C GLN A 305 23.48 -13.53 4.95
N LEU A 306 22.44 -14.01 5.64
CA LEU A 306 21.34 -13.18 6.12
C LEU A 306 21.60 -12.69 7.55
N SER A 307 21.20 -11.46 7.82
CA SER A 307 21.02 -10.91 9.16
C SER A 307 19.56 -10.52 9.36
N ARG A 308 19.04 -10.82 10.56
CA ARG A 308 17.76 -10.30 11.05
C ARG A 308 18.01 -9.32 12.17
N ILE A 309 17.42 -8.15 12.10
CA ILE A 309 17.48 -7.14 13.17
C ILE A 309 16.08 -7.01 13.77
N TYR A 310 15.96 -7.03 15.10
CA TYR A 310 14.66 -6.89 15.78
C TYR A 310 14.69 -5.81 16.88
N PRO A 311 13.53 -5.19 17.20
CA PRO A 311 13.44 -4.14 18.22
C PRO A 311 13.70 -4.73 19.60
N LYS A 312 14.36 -3.94 20.46
CA LYS A 312 14.71 -4.39 21.81
C LYS A 312 13.53 -4.43 22.79
N GLY A 313 13.59 -5.35 23.76
CA GLY A 313 12.51 -5.60 24.73
C GLY A 313 12.09 -4.40 25.57
N THR A 314 12.97 -3.40 25.74
CA THR A 314 12.65 -2.14 26.42
C THR A 314 11.66 -1.24 25.65
N ARG A 315 11.31 -1.55 24.39
CA ARG A 315 10.27 -0.88 23.58
C ARG A 315 8.86 -1.41 23.87
N VAL A 316 8.46 -1.34 25.14
CA VAL A 316 7.16 -1.86 25.62
C VAL A 316 5.93 -1.21 24.97
N ASP A 317 6.10 -0.04 24.37
CA ASP A 317 5.10 0.71 23.61
C ASP A 317 4.95 0.25 22.15
N SER A 318 5.75 -0.73 21.70
CA SER A 318 5.87 -1.17 20.31
C SER A 318 6.40 -0.09 19.35
N SER A 319 7.16 0.90 19.84
CA SER A 319 7.89 1.84 18.98
C SER A 319 8.90 1.14 18.07
N ASN A 320 9.31 1.80 16.98
CA ASN A 320 10.36 1.29 16.08
C ASN A 320 11.70 2.01 16.25
N TYR A 321 12.78 1.31 15.88
CA TYR A 321 14.09 1.92 15.56
C TYR A 321 14.10 2.43 14.11
N MET A 322 15.15 3.12 13.69
CA MET A 322 15.26 3.67 12.32
C MET A 322 15.84 2.61 11.36
N PRO A 323 15.06 2.01 10.43
CA PRO A 323 15.52 0.88 9.63
C PRO A 323 16.69 1.21 8.70
N GLN A 324 16.76 2.47 8.23
CA GLN A 324 17.86 2.97 7.40
C GLN A 324 19.25 2.70 8.00
N VAL A 325 19.38 2.73 9.34
CA VAL A 325 20.63 2.51 10.06
C VAL A 325 21.25 1.16 9.68
N PHE A 326 20.44 0.11 9.57
CA PHE A 326 20.93 -1.24 9.23
C PHE A 326 20.77 -1.57 7.73
N TRP A 327 19.89 -0.89 6.98
CA TRP A 327 19.92 -0.95 5.51
C TRP A 327 21.28 -0.45 4.97
N ASN A 328 21.90 0.54 5.63
CA ASN A 328 23.24 1.03 5.31
C ASN A 328 24.33 -0.04 5.47
N ALA A 329 24.18 -1.02 6.38
CA ALA A 329 25.06 -2.18 6.50
C ALA A 329 24.64 -3.39 5.63
N GLY A 330 23.58 -3.24 4.83
CA GLY A 330 23.06 -4.33 4.01
C GLY A 330 22.19 -5.34 4.77
N CYS A 331 21.75 -5.06 5.99
CA CYS A 331 20.92 -6.02 6.74
C CYS A 331 19.59 -6.26 6.03
N GLN A 332 19.24 -7.52 5.79
CA GLN A 332 18.12 -7.89 4.91
C GLN A 332 16.78 -7.89 5.64
N LEU A 333 16.73 -8.59 6.78
CA LEU A 333 15.49 -8.89 7.52
C LEU A 333 15.32 -7.88 8.67
N ILE A 334 15.07 -6.62 8.33
CA ILE A 334 14.89 -5.54 9.32
C ILE A 334 13.46 -5.57 9.86
N ALA A 335 13.26 -6.27 10.99
CA ALA A 335 11.96 -6.53 11.56
C ALA A 335 11.43 -5.33 12.38
N LEU A 336 10.22 -4.88 12.04
CA LEU A 336 9.55 -3.74 12.67
C LEU A 336 8.17 -4.11 13.25
N ASN A 337 7.69 -3.31 14.20
CA ASN A 337 6.36 -3.41 14.81
C ASN A 337 5.29 -2.80 13.88
N PHE A 338 4.59 -3.64 13.11
CA PHE A 338 3.61 -3.22 12.08
C PHE A 338 2.35 -2.53 12.62
N GLN A 339 2.03 -2.75 13.89
CA GLN A 339 0.94 -2.06 14.60
C GLN A 339 1.24 -0.56 14.83
N THR A 340 2.51 -0.14 14.81
CA THR A 340 2.94 1.23 15.15
C THR A 340 3.35 1.99 13.89
N ILE A 341 2.46 2.82 13.35
CA ILE A 341 2.68 3.56 12.10
C ILE A 341 3.47 4.87 12.34
N ASP A 342 4.64 4.76 12.97
CA ASP A 342 5.57 5.85 13.20
C ASP A 342 6.40 6.21 11.95
N LEU A 343 7.36 7.12 12.09
CA LEU A 343 8.23 7.56 10.99
C LEU A 343 9.02 6.39 10.35
N SER A 344 9.41 5.39 11.14
CA SER A 344 10.16 4.23 10.64
C SER A 344 9.26 3.31 9.84
N MET A 345 8.03 3.08 10.29
CA MET A 345 7.04 2.32 9.54
C MET A 345 6.59 3.06 8.27
N GLN A 346 6.44 4.39 8.31
CA GLN A 346 6.24 5.21 7.11
C GLN A 346 7.35 4.98 6.08
N LEU A 347 8.62 5.02 6.49
CA LEU A 347 9.77 4.75 5.62
C LEU A 347 9.76 3.33 5.06
N ASN A 348 9.40 2.33 5.87
CA ASN A 348 9.26 0.94 5.43
C ASN A 348 8.17 0.75 4.37
N LEU A 349 6.96 1.25 4.63
CA LEU A 349 5.83 1.20 3.70
C LEU A 349 6.05 2.04 2.43
N GLY A 350 6.89 3.08 2.50
CA GLY A 350 7.38 3.82 1.35
C GLY A 350 8.38 3.02 0.51
N MET A 351 9.40 2.43 1.15
CA MET A 351 10.46 1.67 0.47
C MET A 351 9.94 0.45 -0.28
N TYR A 352 9.03 -0.31 0.34
CA TYR A 352 8.46 -1.53 -0.25
C TYR A 352 7.22 -1.31 -1.12
N GLU A 353 6.90 -0.06 -1.48
CA GLU A 353 5.96 0.20 -2.58
C GLU A 353 6.57 -0.14 -3.95
N TYR A 354 7.86 0.17 -4.12
CA TYR A 354 8.62 0.02 -5.37
C TYR A 354 9.00 -1.45 -5.61
N ASN A 355 9.32 -1.81 -6.86
CA ASN A 355 9.46 -3.21 -7.32
C ASN A 355 8.16 -4.02 -7.14
N GLY A 356 7.03 -3.47 -7.60
CA GLY A 356 5.74 -4.14 -7.72
C GLY A 356 5.09 -4.55 -6.40
N LYS A 357 5.40 -3.88 -5.28
CA LYS A 357 5.04 -4.31 -3.90
C LYS A 357 5.47 -5.75 -3.56
N SER A 358 6.48 -6.28 -4.24
CA SER A 358 7.00 -7.64 -4.03
C SER A 358 7.47 -7.92 -2.60
N GLY A 359 7.77 -6.87 -1.82
CA GLY A 359 8.42 -6.99 -0.52
C GLY A 359 9.92 -7.28 -0.58
N TYR A 360 10.49 -7.28 -1.79
CA TYR A 360 11.91 -7.46 -2.07
C TYR A 360 12.44 -6.24 -2.83
N ARG A 361 13.56 -5.68 -2.38
CA ARG A 361 14.25 -4.54 -3.01
C ARG A 361 15.71 -4.93 -3.23
N LEU A 362 16.19 -4.90 -4.48
CA LEU A 362 17.57 -5.30 -4.78
C LEU A 362 18.56 -4.29 -4.15
N LYS A 363 19.59 -4.78 -3.46
CA LYS A 363 20.61 -3.91 -2.86
C LYS A 363 21.43 -3.19 -3.96
N PRO A 364 21.99 -1.99 -3.68
CA PRO A 364 22.97 -1.37 -4.54
C PRO A 364 24.19 -2.28 -4.83
N GLU A 365 24.78 -2.15 -6.01
CA GLU A 365 25.79 -3.09 -6.56
C GLU A 365 27.01 -3.33 -5.66
N PHE A 366 27.58 -2.27 -5.10
CA PHE A 366 28.73 -2.30 -4.18
C PHE A 366 28.41 -2.99 -2.83
N MET A 367 27.13 -3.12 -2.46
CA MET A 367 26.67 -3.90 -1.30
C MET A 367 26.41 -5.38 -1.63
N ARG A 368 26.73 -5.80 -2.86
CA ARG A 368 26.51 -7.17 -3.39
C ARG A 368 27.79 -7.78 -3.98
N ARG A 369 28.65 -6.95 -4.58
CA ARG A 369 29.88 -7.36 -5.25
C ARG A 369 30.96 -7.86 -4.28
N PRO A 370 31.57 -9.05 -4.49
CA PRO A 370 32.59 -9.60 -3.60
C PRO A 370 33.95 -8.90 -3.71
N ASP A 371 34.19 -8.13 -4.79
CA ASP A 371 35.45 -7.45 -5.08
C ASP A 371 35.48 -5.98 -4.61
N LYS A 372 34.32 -5.39 -4.31
CA LYS A 372 34.18 -4.00 -3.86
C LYS A 372 33.88 -3.95 -2.36
N HIS A 373 34.80 -3.38 -1.59
CA HIS A 373 34.58 -3.09 -0.17
C HIS A 373 33.84 -1.74 -0.03
N PHE A 374 32.99 -1.61 0.99
CA PHE A 374 32.16 -0.42 1.19
C PHE A 374 32.03 -0.09 2.68
N ASP A 375 32.39 1.15 3.03
CA ASP A 375 32.18 1.71 4.37
C ASP A 375 30.89 2.57 4.39
N PRO A 376 29.85 2.19 5.16
CA PRO A 376 28.62 2.98 5.28
C PRO A 376 28.80 4.35 5.96
N PHE A 377 29.95 4.63 6.59
CA PHE A 377 30.25 5.92 7.22
C PHE A 377 31.09 6.86 6.35
N THR A 378 31.45 6.47 5.11
CA THR A 378 32.25 7.32 4.22
C THR A 378 31.62 8.69 3.95
N GLU A 379 32.37 9.75 4.25
CA GLU A 379 31.96 11.13 3.91
C GLU A 379 32.32 11.52 2.46
N SER A 380 33.15 10.73 1.80
CA SER A 380 33.70 10.98 0.45
C SER A 380 32.91 10.27 -0.64
N THR A 381 32.98 10.79 -1.87
CA THR A 381 32.49 10.08 -3.06
C THR A 381 33.27 8.78 -3.24
N VAL A 382 32.56 7.66 -3.37
CA VAL A 382 33.16 6.32 -3.51
C VAL A 382 33.46 6.02 -4.97
N ASP A 383 34.60 5.39 -5.24
CA ASP A 383 34.99 4.99 -6.61
C ASP A 383 33.97 4.04 -7.26
N GLY A 384 33.54 4.41 -8.47
CA GLY A 384 32.49 3.73 -9.23
C GLY A 384 31.05 4.12 -8.86
N ILE A 385 30.84 5.06 -7.93
CA ILE A 385 29.51 5.56 -7.56
C ILE A 385 29.31 6.99 -8.05
N VAL A 386 28.32 7.21 -8.92
CA VAL A 386 27.86 8.55 -9.29
C VAL A 386 27.02 9.12 -8.14
N ALA A 387 27.60 10.06 -7.41
CA ALA A 387 26.90 10.88 -6.43
C ALA A 387 26.00 11.92 -7.14
N ASN A 388 24.93 12.37 -6.50
CA ASN A 388 24.01 13.39 -7.06
C ASN A 388 23.92 14.66 -6.21
N THR A 389 23.57 15.76 -6.88
CA THR A 389 23.03 16.97 -6.28
C THR A 389 21.52 16.96 -6.47
N LEU A 390 20.75 17.09 -5.39
CA LEU A 390 19.29 17.19 -5.43
C LEU A 390 18.83 18.54 -4.89
N SER A 391 17.92 19.22 -5.59
CA SER A 391 17.32 20.47 -5.16
C SER A 391 15.80 20.41 -5.30
N VAL A 392 15.08 20.85 -4.26
CA VAL A 392 13.61 20.79 -4.21
C VAL A 392 13.06 22.14 -3.76
N LYS A 393 12.40 22.89 -4.65
CA LYS A 393 11.60 24.07 -4.29
C LYS A 393 10.14 23.68 -4.15
N ILE A 394 9.59 23.84 -2.95
CA ILE A 394 8.15 23.83 -2.72
C ILE A 394 7.58 25.12 -3.31
N ILE A 395 6.49 25.03 -4.09
CA ILE A 395 5.86 26.19 -4.74
C ILE A 395 4.46 26.42 -4.20
N SER A 396 3.62 25.37 -4.14
CA SER A 396 2.27 25.48 -3.59
C SER A 396 1.72 24.14 -3.11
N GLY A 397 0.61 24.19 -2.41
CA GLY A 397 -0.18 23.02 -1.99
C GLY A 397 -1.63 23.17 -2.43
N GLN A 398 -2.32 22.04 -2.57
CA GLN A 398 -3.69 21.97 -3.05
C GLN A 398 -4.50 21.05 -2.14
N PHE A 399 -5.67 21.54 -1.70
CA PHE A 399 -6.68 20.81 -0.93
C PHE A 399 -6.14 20.01 0.27
N LEU A 400 -5.17 20.56 1.00
CA LEU A 400 -4.42 19.85 2.04
C LEU A 400 -5.28 19.53 3.27
N THR A 401 -6.17 20.43 3.67
CA THR A 401 -7.23 20.15 4.65
C THR A 401 -8.45 21.05 4.39
N ASP A 402 -9.62 20.63 4.85
CA ASP A 402 -10.87 21.39 4.74
C ASP A 402 -10.96 22.54 5.75
N LYS A 403 -10.13 22.50 6.80
CA LYS A 403 -10.02 23.53 7.84
C LYS A 403 -9.30 24.78 7.34
N LYS A 404 -9.73 25.93 7.86
CA LYS A 404 -8.96 27.18 7.82
C LYS A 404 -7.90 27.17 8.92
N VAL A 405 -6.76 26.56 8.63
CA VAL A 405 -5.59 26.46 9.50
C VAL A 405 -4.33 26.74 8.69
N GLY A 406 -3.26 27.24 9.33
CA GLY A 406 -1.96 27.32 8.68
C GLY A 406 -1.43 25.91 8.38
N VAL A 407 -0.66 25.77 7.31
CA VAL A 407 0.03 24.50 6.97
C VAL A 407 1.46 24.77 6.55
N TYR A 408 2.34 23.79 6.75
CA TYR A 408 3.74 23.84 6.33
C TYR A 408 4.21 22.48 5.80
N VAL A 409 5.31 22.50 5.06
CA VAL A 409 5.97 21.32 4.48
C VAL A 409 7.33 21.14 5.13
N GLU A 410 7.64 19.92 5.55
CA GLU A 410 8.98 19.49 5.98
C GLU A 410 9.58 18.56 4.90
N ILE A 411 10.87 18.71 4.63
CA ILE A 411 11.62 17.86 3.71
C ILE A 411 12.77 17.20 4.49
N ASP A 412 12.74 15.88 4.55
CA ASP A 412 13.81 15.04 5.09
C ASP A 412 14.49 14.25 3.95
N MET A 413 15.75 13.90 4.14
CA MET A 413 16.43 12.84 3.38
C MET A 413 16.96 11.78 4.34
N PHE A 414 16.81 10.51 3.95
CA PHE A 414 17.31 9.34 4.66
C PHE A 414 18.20 8.55 3.69
N GLY A 415 19.32 8.02 4.19
CA GLY A 415 20.31 7.28 3.38
C GLY A 415 21.50 6.91 4.27
N LEU A 416 22.72 7.02 3.73
CA LEU A 416 23.93 7.00 4.56
C LEU A 416 23.90 8.11 5.64
N PRO A 417 24.71 8.01 6.72
CA PRO A 417 24.82 9.08 7.71
C PRO A 417 25.23 10.42 7.08
N VAL A 418 26.16 10.40 6.12
CA VAL A 418 26.58 11.58 5.35
C VAL A 418 25.45 12.21 4.53
N ASP A 419 24.49 11.42 4.03
CA ASP A 419 23.37 11.89 3.19
C ASP A 419 22.14 12.28 4.01
N THR A 420 21.98 11.70 5.20
CA THR A 420 20.78 11.86 6.02
C THR A 420 20.66 13.28 6.56
N ARG A 421 19.54 13.95 6.27
CA ARG A 421 19.21 15.31 6.75
C ARG A 421 17.77 15.31 7.22
N ARG A 422 17.54 15.42 8.52
CA ARG A 422 16.21 15.36 9.14
C ARG A 422 15.85 16.70 9.77
N LYS A 423 14.62 17.17 9.58
CA LYS A 423 14.12 18.48 10.06
C LYS A 423 14.97 19.69 9.66
N ALA A 424 15.83 19.54 8.64
CA ALA A 424 16.74 20.59 8.18
C ALA A 424 16.04 21.61 7.27
N PHE A 425 15.01 21.18 6.54
CA PHE A 425 14.25 22.01 5.61
C PHE A 425 12.77 22.00 5.99
N LYS A 426 12.22 23.19 6.24
CA LYS A 426 10.85 23.41 6.66
C LYS A 426 10.37 24.75 6.11
N THR A 427 9.25 24.75 5.38
CA THR A 427 8.65 26.00 4.87
C THR A 427 8.02 26.80 6.02
N LYS A 428 7.77 28.08 5.78
CA LYS A 428 6.93 28.91 6.65
C LYS A 428 5.51 28.34 6.70
N THR A 429 4.84 28.54 7.83
CA THR A 429 3.40 28.25 7.97
C THR A 429 2.60 29.20 7.08
N SER A 430 1.65 28.67 6.31
CA SER A 430 0.74 29.47 5.50
C SER A 430 -0.22 30.32 6.36
N GLN A 431 -0.70 31.44 5.81
CA GLN A 431 -1.60 32.36 6.51
C GLN A 431 -3.04 31.82 6.56
N SER A 432 -3.29 30.83 7.42
CA SER A 432 -4.59 30.16 7.61
C SER A 432 -5.23 29.58 6.33
N ASN A 433 -4.39 29.27 5.33
CA ASN A 433 -4.82 28.73 4.04
C ASN A 433 -4.24 27.33 3.81
N ALA A 434 -5.11 26.31 3.84
CA ALA A 434 -4.78 24.93 3.48
C ALA A 434 -5.36 24.49 2.12
N ILE A 435 -6.17 25.33 1.47
CA ILE A 435 -6.86 24.99 0.21
C ILE A 435 -5.93 25.23 -0.99
N ASN A 436 -5.22 26.35 -0.99
CA ASN A 436 -4.26 26.72 -2.03
C ASN A 436 -3.07 27.58 -1.50
N PRO A 437 -2.35 27.15 -0.44
CA PRO A 437 -1.14 27.86 -0.01
C PRO A 437 -0.09 27.94 -1.12
N VAL A 438 0.63 29.05 -1.15
CA VAL A 438 1.79 29.29 -2.02
C VAL A 438 2.97 29.63 -1.12
N TRP A 439 4.11 29.01 -1.39
CA TRP A 439 5.38 29.24 -0.70
C TRP A 439 6.38 29.78 -1.71
N ASP A 440 6.80 31.03 -1.56
CA ASP A 440 7.95 31.56 -2.28
C ASP A 440 9.15 31.60 -1.33
N GLU A 441 9.89 30.49 -1.35
CA GLU A 441 11.06 30.24 -0.52
C GLU A 441 12.20 29.66 -1.38
N GLU A 442 13.42 29.68 -0.87
CA GLU A 442 14.58 29.14 -1.59
C GLU A 442 14.51 27.61 -1.73
N PRO A 443 15.09 27.04 -2.81
CA PRO A 443 15.15 25.59 -2.95
C PRO A 443 15.90 24.92 -1.79
N SER A 444 15.39 23.78 -1.33
CA SER A 444 16.07 22.92 -0.36
C SER A 444 17.14 22.10 -1.08
N VAL A 445 18.41 22.47 -0.92
CA VAL A 445 19.54 21.91 -1.69
C VAL A 445 20.32 20.88 -0.88
N PHE A 446 20.24 19.62 -1.30
CA PHE A 446 21.11 18.52 -0.88
C PHE A 446 22.33 18.50 -1.82
N LYS A 447 23.34 19.32 -1.47
CA LYS A 447 24.52 19.61 -2.33
C LYS A 447 25.33 18.38 -2.77
N LYS A 448 25.29 17.30 -1.99
CA LYS A 448 26.06 16.08 -2.19
C LYS A 448 25.29 14.94 -1.55
N VAL A 449 24.81 14.02 -2.38
CA VAL A 449 24.22 12.73 -2.00
C VAL A 449 25.20 11.67 -2.48
N VAL A 450 25.99 11.13 -1.55
CA VAL A 450 27.04 10.13 -1.80
C VAL A 450 26.44 8.84 -2.34
N LEU A 451 25.24 8.45 -1.88
CA LEU A 451 24.61 7.19 -2.26
C LEU A 451 23.16 7.32 -2.76
N PRO A 452 22.93 7.90 -3.94
CA PRO A 452 21.57 8.17 -4.48
C PRO A 452 20.71 6.91 -4.69
N THR A 453 21.34 5.74 -4.81
CA THR A 453 20.67 4.43 -4.95
C THR A 453 20.11 3.88 -3.65
N LEU A 454 20.62 4.33 -2.49
CA LEU A 454 20.12 3.98 -1.16
C LEU A 454 19.35 5.13 -0.50
N ALA A 455 19.55 6.37 -0.97
CA ALA A 455 18.90 7.56 -0.44
C ALA A 455 17.41 7.67 -0.85
N SER A 456 16.57 8.10 0.09
CA SER A 456 15.15 8.41 -0.10
C SER A 456 14.80 9.79 0.42
N LEU A 457 14.14 10.58 -0.42
CA LEU A 457 13.53 11.86 -0.07
C LEU A 457 12.16 11.61 0.58
N ARG A 458 11.87 12.26 1.71
CA ARG A 458 10.55 12.30 2.33
C ARG A 458 10.06 13.75 2.35
N ILE A 459 8.90 14.00 1.77
CA ILE A 459 8.21 15.29 1.87
C ILE A 459 6.93 15.06 2.67
N ALA A 460 6.73 15.81 3.74
CA ALA A 460 5.58 15.65 4.64
C ALA A 460 4.93 17.00 4.97
N VAL A 461 3.60 16.99 5.11
CA VAL A 461 2.78 18.20 5.28
C VAL A 461 2.01 18.11 6.59
N TYR A 462 1.95 19.24 7.30
CA TYR A 462 1.42 19.34 8.66
C TYR A 462 0.51 20.57 8.81
N GLU A 463 -0.52 20.46 9.65
CA GLU A 463 -1.27 21.60 10.19
C GLU A 463 -0.37 22.38 11.18
N GLU A 464 -0.64 23.68 11.33
CA GLU A 464 -0.15 24.51 12.42
C GLU A 464 -0.48 23.84 13.78
N GLY A 465 0.52 23.77 14.67
CA GLY A 465 0.48 22.92 15.86
C GLY A 465 1.04 21.50 15.66
N GLY A 466 1.40 21.11 14.44
CA GLY A 466 2.16 19.87 14.15
C GLY A 466 1.33 18.61 13.94
N LYS A 467 0.01 18.72 13.79
CA LYS A 467 -0.83 17.58 13.38
C LYS A 467 -0.49 17.19 11.94
N PHE A 468 -0.28 15.90 11.68
CA PHE A 468 -0.04 15.36 10.34
C PHE A 468 -1.22 15.55 9.38
N ILE A 469 -0.91 15.74 8.09
CA ILE A 469 -1.86 15.75 6.97
C ILE A 469 -1.57 14.60 6.01
N GLY A 470 -0.32 14.47 5.56
CA GLY A 470 0.09 13.48 4.58
C GLY A 470 1.55 13.62 4.18
N HIS A 471 2.09 12.61 3.49
CA HIS A 471 3.49 12.57 3.07
C HIS A 471 3.69 11.84 1.73
N ARG A 472 4.88 11.94 1.16
CA ARG A 472 5.37 11.05 0.10
C ARG A 472 6.83 10.70 0.35
N ILE A 473 7.20 9.44 0.08
CA ILE A 473 8.58 8.95 0.11
C ILE A 473 8.97 8.56 -1.32
N ILE A 474 10.11 9.03 -1.78
CA ILE A 474 10.61 8.88 -3.16
C ILE A 474 12.11 8.56 -3.11
N PRO A 475 12.55 7.37 -3.59
CA PRO A 475 13.96 7.07 -3.78
C PRO A 475 14.61 8.10 -4.71
N VAL A 476 15.82 8.58 -4.38
CA VAL A 476 16.51 9.60 -5.19
C VAL A 476 16.82 9.06 -6.59
N SER A 477 17.13 7.77 -6.71
CA SER A 477 17.27 7.02 -7.97
C SER A 477 15.98 6.83 -8.80
N ALA A 478 14.83 7.32 -8.32
CA ALA A 478 13.53 7.20 -8.98
C ALA A 478 12.80 8.55 -9.16
N ILE A 479 13.38 9.68 -8.74
CA ILE A 479 12.70 10.99 -8.80
C ILE A 479 12.89 11.67 -10.18
N ARG A 480 11.81 12.08 -10.84
CA ARG A 480 11.86 12.83 -12.11
C ARG A 480 12.01 14.33 -11.86
N PRO A 481 13.01 15.02 -12.47
CA PRO A 481 13.18 16.48 -12.35
C PRO A 481 12.08 17.26 -13.10
N GLY A 482 12.10 18.59 -12.95
CA GLY A 482 11.15 19.55 -13.52
C GLY A 482 10.01 19.93 -12.56
N TYR A 483 8.97 20.56 -13.11
CA TYR A 483 7.77 20.91 -12.38
C TYR A 483 6.84 19.70 -12.22
N ARG A 484 6.60 19.27 -10.98
CA ARG A 484 5.85 18.05 -10.65
C ARG A 484 4.76 18.33 -9.63
N TYR A 485 3.63 17.66 -9.80
CA TYR A 485 2.68 17.45 -8.71
C TYR A 485 3.04 16.17 -7.95
N ILE A 486 2.91 16.21 -6.63
CA ILE A 486 3.10 15.06 -5.74
C ILE A 486 1.82 14.89 -4.93
N GLY A 487 1.06 13.84 -5.25
CA GLY A 487 -0.09 13.42 -4.45
C GLY A 487 0.40 12.89 -3.10
N LEU A 488 -0.17 13.40 -2.01
CA LEU A 488 0.18 13.00 -0.65
C LEU A 488 -0.50 11.69 -0.25
N ARG A 489 0.05 11.05 0.77
CA ARG A 489 -0.39 9.76 1.29
C ARG A 489 -0.51 9.77 2.81
N ASN A 490 -1.45 9.00 3.34
CA ASN A 490 -1.59 8.81 4.78
C ASN A 490 -0.38 8.06 5.38
N GLU A 491 -0.38 7.90 6.69
CA GLU A 491 0.68 7.22 7.45
C GLU A 491 0.93 5.79 6.95
N LYS A 492 -0.11 5.11 6.45
CA LYS A 492 -0.05 3.74 5.87
C LYS A 492 0.37 3.71 4.39
N ASN A 493 0.94 4.80 3.86
CA ASN A 493 1.31 4.99 2.45
C ASN A 493 0.14 4.77 1.44
N GLN A 494 -1.11 4.94 1.87
CA GLN A 494 -2.30 4.92 1.00
C GLN A 494 -2.55 6.31 0.41
N ALA A 495 -2.93 6.40 -0.87
CA ALA A 495 -3.07 7.67 -1.58
C ALA A 495 -4.24 8.52 -1.04
N LEU A 496 -4.01 9.83 -0.88
CA LEU A 496 -5.05 10.81 -0.56
C LEU A 496 -5.56 11.45 -1.86
N THR A 497 -6.87 11.54 -2.04
CA THR A 497 -7.50 11.87 -3.34
C THR A 497 -7.28 13.31 -3.82
N LEU A 498 -7.19 14.28 -2.89
CA LEU A 498 -7.10 15.71 -3.19
C LEU A 498 -5.84 16.40 -2.63
N PRO A 499 -5.33 16.06 -1.42
CA PRO A 499 -4.10 16.65 -0.87
C PRO A 499 -2.89 16.41 -1.78
N ALA A 500 -2.39 17.47 -2.39
CA ALA A 500 -1.20 17.43 -3.25
C ALA A 500 -0.31 18.65 -3.00
N ILE A 501 0.96 18.54 -3.42
CA ILE A 501 1.89 19.68 -3.47
C ILE A 501 2.46 19.83 -4.88
N PHE A 502 2.68 21.07 -5.30
CA PHE A 502 3.37 21.42 -6.53
C PHE A 502 4.79 21.89 -6.21
N VAL A 503 5.76 21.27 -6.87
CA VAL A 503 7.20 21.45 -6.60
C VAL A 503 7.98 21.61 -7.91
N TYR A 504 9.16 22.23 -7.81
CA TYR A 504 10.20 22.11 -8.83
C TYR A 504 11.35 21.28 -8.26
N ILE A 505 11.73 20.22 -8.97
CA ILE A 505 12.81 19.31 -8.59
C ILE A 505 13.94 19.45 -9.62
N GLU A 506 15.17 19.57 -9.16
CA GLU A 506 16.36 19.48 -9.98
C GLU A 506 17.26 18.34 -9.48
N VAL A 507 17.64 17.46 -10.39
CA VAL A 507 18.60 16.36 -10.15
C VAL A 507 19.77 16.59 -11.09
N LYS A 508 20.99 16.56 -10.56
CA LYS A 508 22.25 16.66 -11.30
C LYS A 508 23.24 15.64 -10.77
N ASP A 509 24.21 15.25 -11.57
CA ASP A 509 25.38 14.53 -11.04
C ASP A 509 26.24 15.49 -10.20
N TYR A 510 26.83 14.98 -9.13
CA TYR A 510 27.67 15.77 -8.23
C TYR A 510 29.07 15.93 -8.83
N VAL A 511 29.36 17.14 -9.29
CA VAL A 511 30.70 17.56 -9.72
C VAL A 511 31.35 18.33 -8.56
N PRO A 512 32.51 17.89 -8.02
CA PRO A 512 33.27 18.69 -7.07
C PRO A 512 33.77 19.98 -7.73
N ASP A 513 33.73 21.10 -7.01
CA ASP A 513 34.09 22.43 -7.54
C ASP A 513 35.49 22.47 -8.21
N THR A 514 36.43 21.64 -7.72
CA THR A 514 37.79 21.48 -8.26
C THR A 514 37.86 20.89 -9.68
N PHE A 515 36.78 20.30 -10.18
CA PHE A 515 36.71 19.66 -11.50
C PHE A 515 35.65 20.30 -12.42
N ALA A 516 34.98 21.39 -12.00
CA ALA A 516 33.90 22.02 -12.75
C ALA A 516 34.31 22.36 -14.20
N ASP A 517 35.45 23.04 -14.39
CA ASP A 517 35.98 23.40 -15.72
C ASP A 517 36.28 22.17 -16.59
N VAL A 518 36.74 21.07 -15.97
CA VAL A 518 37.07 19.82 -16.65
C VAL A 518 35.80 19.11 -17.12
N ILE A 519 34.75 19.10 -16.30
CA ILE A 519 33.46 18.52 -16.67
C ILE A 519 32.72 19.39 -17.70
N GLU A 520 32.79 20.73 -17.65
CA GLU A 520 32.25 21.57 -18.74
C GLU A 520 32.98 21.25 -20.06
N ALA A 521 34.32 21.16 -20.03
CA ALA A 521 35.12 20.80 -21.20
C ALA A 521 34.77 19.40 -21.76
N LEU A 522 34.57 18.40 -20.90
CA LEU A 522 34.15 17.05 -21.33
C LEU A 522 32.69 17.01 -21.81
N SER A 523 31.80 17.86 -21.29
CA SER A 523 30.41 17.94 -21.73
C SER A 523 30.25 18.58 -23.11
N ASN A 524 31.17 19.46 -23.51
CA ASN A 524 31.17 20.12 -24.81
C ASN A 524 32.60 20.34 -25.34
N PRO A 525 33.28 19.26 -25.76
CA PRO A 525 34.69 19.32 -26.16
C PRO A 525 34.91 20.17 -27.41
N ILE A 526 33.93 20.23 -28.32
CA ILE A 526 34.00 21.08 -29.52
C ILE A 526 34.04 22.56 -29.12
N ARG A 527 33.16 23.01 -28.21
CA ARG A 527 33.17 24.40 -27.72
C ARG A 527 34.47 24.72 -26.97
N TYR A 528 34.99 23.79 -26.16
CA TYR A 528 36.24 23.98 -25.44
C TYR A 528 37.44 24.10 -26.39
N VAL A 529 37.61 23.14 -27.32
CA VAL A 529 38.71 23.14 -28.30
C VAL A 529 38.63 24.37 -29.19
N ASN A 530 37.45 24.73 -29.72
CA ASN A 530 37.28 25.95 -30.54
C ASN A 530 37.65 27.22 -29.75
N LEU A 531 37.31 27.30 -28.46
CA LEU A 531 37.66 28.44 -27.62
C LEU A 531 39.18 28.51 -27.33
N MET A 532 39.85 27.37 -27.13
CA MET A 532 41.30 27.32 -26.99
C MET A 532 42.02 27.66 -28.31
N GLU A 533 41.52 27.17 -29.43
CA GLU A 533 42.07 27.49 -30.76
C GLU A 533 41.86 28.97 -31.11
N GLN A 534 40.69 29.55 -30.78
CA GLN A 534 40.43 30.98 -30.94
C GLN A 534 41.37 31.83 -30.06
N ARG A 535 41.57 31.45 -28.79
CA ARG A 535 42.54 32.10 -27.90
C ARG A 535 43.97 31.98 -28.43
N SER A 536 44.35 30.81 -28.94
CA SER A 536 45.67 30.58 -29.55
C SER A 536 45.89 31.43 -30.80
N LYS A 537 44.89 31.52 -31.70
CA LYS A 537 44.93 32.40 -32.89
C LYS A 537 45.02 33.89 -32.51
N GLN A 538 44.28 34.32 -31.49
CA GLN A 538 44.35 35.69 -30.96
C GLN A 538 45.70 36.00 -30.31
N LEU A 539 46.29 35.04 -29.59
CA LEU A 539 47.62 35.19 -28.99
C LEU A 539 48.72 35.21 -30.07
N ALA A 540 48.62 34.35 -31.09
CA ALA A 540 49.53 34.32 -32.23
C ALA A 540 49.57 35.67 -32.96
N ALA A 541 48.40 36.31 -33.16
CA ALA A 541 48.29 37.65 -33.73
C ALA A 541 48.91 38.77 -32.87
N LEU A 542 49.24 38.51 -31.60
CA LEU A 542 49.96 39.40 -30.69
C LEU A 542 51.46 39.05 -30.56
N THR A 543 51.89 37.90 -31.08
CA THR A 543 53.29 37.45 -31.08
C THR A 543 53.92 37.43 -32.48
N LEU A 544 53.21 37.87 -33.51
CA LEU A 544 53.78 38.19 -34.81
C LEU A 544 54.49 39.54 -34.72
N GLU A 545 55.82 39.53 -34.72
CA GLU A 545 56.61 40.75 -34.92
C GLU A 545 56.39 41.29 -36.34
N GLU A 546 56.48 42.62 -36.51
CA GLU A 546 56.17 43.28 -37.79
C GLU A 546 57.26 43.01 -38.85
N GLY A 547 57.00 42.08 -39.78
CA GLY A 547 57.76 41.98 -41.04
C GLY A 547 57.70 40.64 -41.78
N GLU A 548 56.92 40.57 -42.85
CA GLU A 548 57.40 40.53 -44.26
C GLU A 548 56.20 40.53 -45.24
N GLU A 549 56.43 40.85 -46.52
CA GLU A 549 55.39 41.17 -47.53
C GLU A 549 55.10 40.02 -48.53
N GLU A 550 54.18 40.30 -49.48
CA GLU A 550 53.87 39.56 -50.72
C GLU A 550 52.96 38.30 -50.59
N LYS A 551 52.04 37.99 -51.53
CA LYS A 551 51.48 38.70 -52.71
C LYS A 551 50.18 38.01 -53.18
N ASP A 552 49.30 38.76 -53.87
CA ASP A 552 48.38 38.34 -54.97
C ASP A 552 47.41 37.12 -54.78
N THR A 553 46.19 37.04 -55.33
CA THR A 553 45.38 37.94 -56.21
C THR A 553 43.89 37.54 -56.14
N LYS A 554 42.98 38.54 -56.21
CA LYS A 554 41.61 38.48 -56.84
C LYS A 554 40.56 37.49 -56.23
N GLU A 555 39.25 37.59 -56.49
CA GLU A 555 38.48 38.38 -57.48
C GLU A 555 37.04 38.77 -56.97
N VAL A 556 36.69 40.07 -57.08
CA VAL A 556 35.39 40.67 -57.52
C VAL A 556 34.05 40.46 -56.75
N ASP A 557 33.39 41.60 -56.44
CA ASP A 557 32.01 41.87 -55.91
C ASP A 557 31.04 42.23 -57.10
N PRO A 558 29.75 42.72 -57.02
CA PRO A 558 28.82 42.99 -55.90
C PRO A 558 27.29 42.66 -56.08
N GLY A 559 26.52 42.73 -54.97
CA GLY A 559 25.13 43.28 -54.89
C GLY A 559 23.92 42.57 -55.60
N VAL A 560 22.68 43.13 -55.64
CA VAL A 560 22.02 44.18 -54.79
C VAL A 560 20.46 44.22 -54.99
N GLU A 561 19.72 44.48 -53.89
CA GLU A 561 18.31 44.99 -53.71
C GLU A 561 17.04 44.42 -54.45
N ASN A 562 15.86 44.71 -53.86
CA ASN A 562 14.46 44.45 -54.29
C ASN A 562 13.81 45.76 -54.86
N PRO A 563 12.78 45.76 -55.76
CA PRO A 563 11.35 45.77 -55.29
C PRO A 563 10.16 45.43 -56.29
N SER A 564 9.01 45.06 -55.70
CA SER A 564 7.59 45.46 -55.98
C SER A 564 6.75 45.20 -57.28
N GLU A 565 5.54 44.62 -57.05
CA GLU A 565 4.15 45.06 -57.44
C GLU A 565 3.28 44.55 -58.66
N VAL A 566 1.99 44.24 -58.33
CA VAL A 566 0.69 44.64 -58.98
C VAL A 566 -0.18 43.71 -59.92
N LYS A 567 -1.43 43.40 -59.45
CA LYS A 567 -2.75 43.10 -60.14
C LYS A 567 -2.92 41.80 -61.01
N SER A 568 -4.12 41.23 -61.29
CA SER A 568 -5.58 41.54 -61.03
C SER A 568 -6.54 40.30 -61.13
N GLU A 569 -7.84 40.51 -60.81
CA GLU A 569 -9.06 39.64 -60.91
C GLU A 569 -9.46 39.16 -62.36
N PRO A 570 -10.48 38.27 -62.65
CA PRO A 570 -11.88 38.25 -62.09
C PRO A 570 -12.65 36.87 -61.96
N LYS A 571 -13.96 36.94 -61.65
CA LYS A 571 -14.98 35.85 -61.47
C LYS A 571 -15.67 35.38 -62.78
N PRO A 572 -16.50 34.29 -62.76
CA PRO A 572 -17.97 34.46 -62.61
C PRO A 572 -18.74 33.36 -61.79
N VAL A 573 -20.06 33.56 -61.63
CA VAL A 573 -21.13 32.68 -61.04
C VAL A 573 -22.14 32.28 -62.18
N PRO A 574 -23.38 31.71 -62.03
CA PRO A 574 -24.26 31.35 -60.90
C PRO A 574 -24.33 29.80 -60.66
N VAL A 575 -25.39 29.01 -60.31
CA VAL A 575 -26.88 29.04 -60.18
C VAL A 575 -27.33 27.88 -59.23
N GLU A 576 -28.52 27.72 -58.61
CA GLU A 576 -29.75 28.55 -58.39
C GLU A 576 -30.59 28.05 -57.16
N ASN A 577 -31.92 27.92 -57.30
CA ASN A 577 -33.03 27.62 -56.35
C ASN A 577 -33.01 26.25 -55.64
N GLY A 578 -33.76 26.04 -54.53
CA GLY A 578 -34.54 26.98 -53.71
C GLY A 578 -35.62 26.34 -52.82
N LEU A 579 -36.25 27.17 -51.96
CA LEU A 579 -37.68 27.25 -51.57
C LEU A 579 -38.48 25.97 -51.14
N SER A 580 -39.38 25.96 -50.14
CA SER A 580 -39.74 26.91 -49.06
C SER A 580 -40.81 26.31 -48.11
N HIS A 581 -41.16 27.04 -47.03
CA HIS A 581 -42.31 26.86 -46.10
C HIS A 581 -42.19 25.74 -45.02
N THR A 582 -42.47 25.89 -43.71
CA THR A 582 -43.37 26.72 -42.85
C THR A 582 -44.85 26.32 -42.80
N PRO A 583 -45.57 26.40 -41.65
CA PRO A 583 -45.11 26.30 -40.25
C PRO A 583 -46.14 25.58 -39.28
N SER A 584 -45.87 25.66 -37.97
CA SER A 584 -46.87 25.84 -36.88
C SER A 584 -47.40 24.64 -36.06
N ALA A 585 -48.07 25.00 -34.95
CA ALA A 585 -48.96 24.25 -34.07
C ALA A 585 -48.38 23.25 -33.03
N ALA A 586 -48.19 23.76 -31.81
CA ALA A 586 -48.43 23.02 -30.55
C ALA A 586 -49.98 22.81 -30.36
N PRO A 587 -50.53 22.03 -29.38
CA PRO A 587 -50.09 21.98 -27.98
C PRO A 587 -50.26 20.65 -27.18
N LYS A 588 -49.91 20.75 -25.88
CA LYS A 588 -50.33 19.92 -24.72
C LYS A 588 -51.89 19.92 -24.57
N PRO A 589 -52.58 19.07 -23.73
CA PRO A 589 -52.11 18.63 -22.41
C PRO A 589 -52.68 17.31 -21.76
N ALA A 590 -52.21 17.07 -20.52
CA ALA A 590 -52.92 16.55 -19.34
C ALA A 590 -53.55 15.12 -19.29
N SER A 591 -52.93 14.29 -18.45
CA SER A 591 -53.50 13.70 -17.22
C SER A 591 -54.91 13.05 -17.21
N GLN A 592 -55.01 11.80 -16.75
CA GLN A 592 -55.46 11.48 -15.36
C GLN A 592 -55.62 9.95 -15.05
N ILE A 593 -55.21 9.59 -13.82
CA ILE A 593 -55.86 8.69 -12.83
C ILE A 593 -56.15 7.20 -13.17
N SER A 594 -55.77 6.34 -12.22
CA SER A 594 -56.02 4.89 -12.13
C SER A 594 -57.42 4.53 -11.61
N PRO A 595 -57.87 3.27 -11.80
CA PRO A 595 -58.29 2.51 -10.62
C PRO A 595 -57.93 1.01 -10.62
N GLN A 596 -57.81 0.48 -9.39
CA GLN A 596 -57.88 -0.96 -9.05
C GLN A 596 -59.31 -1.50 -9.21
N PRO A 597 -59.55 -2.83 -9.36
CA PRO A 597 -59.84 -3.63 -8.14
C PRO A 597 -59.57 -5.17 -8.20
N GLN A 598 -59.36 -5.77 -7.01
CA GLN A 598 -59.93 -7.05 -6.50
C GLN A 598 -59.81 -8.40 -7.27
N SER A 599 -59.99 -9.59 -6.67
CA SER A 599 -59.66 -10.12 -5.32
C SER A 599 -60.08 -11.61 -5.23
N THR A 600 -59.22 -12.52 -4.75
CA THR A 600 -59.57 -13.89 -4.25
C THR A 600 -58.33 -14.55 -3.62
N VAL A 601 -58.44 -15.63 -2.84
CA VAL A 601 -58.91 -15.75 -1.43
C VAL A 601 -58.56 -17.16 -0.92
N HIS A 602 -57.92 -17.23 0.26
CA HIS A 602 -57.65 -18.43 1.11
C HIS A 602 -57.00 -19.70 0.52
N GLU A 603 -55.92 -20.14 1.17
CA GLU A 603 -56.00 -21.34 2.03
C GLU A 603 -55.04 -21.21 3.24
N THR A 604 -55.22 -22.00 4.30
CA THR A 604 -54.47 -21.86 5.56
C THR A 604 -53.31 -22.83 5.67
N SER A 605 -52.08 -22.31 5.65
CA SER A 605 -50.84 -23.08 5.86
C SER A 605 -50.52 -23.27 7.36
N VAL A 606 -49.80 -24.35 7.66
CA VAL A 606 -49.03 -24.46 8.91
C VAL A 606 -47.86 -23.48 8.82
N SER A 607 -47.61 -22.69 9.86
CA SER A 607 -46.54 -21.69 9.84
C SER A 607 -45.15 -22.34 9.76
N GLU A 608 -44.66 -22.51 8.53
CA GLU A 608 -43.22 -22.48 8.29
C GLU A 608 -42.65 -21.12 8.72
N MET A 609 -41.35 -21.07 8.97
CA MET A 609 -40.66 -19.81 9.25
C MET A 609 -40.09 -19.29 7.93
N GLU A 610 -40.90 -18.54 7.20
CA GLU A 610 -40.53 -17.96 5.91
C GLU A 610 -39.40 -16.93 6.06
N ALA A 611 -38.48 -16.90 5.10
CA ALA A 611 -37.39 -15.93 5.07
C ALA A 611 -37.90 -14.57 4.55
N GLN A 612 -37.41 -13.47 5.13
CA GLN A 612 -37.81 -12.12 4.69
C GLN A 612 -37.31 -11.83 3.28
N THR A 613 -38.20 -11.33 2.41
CA THR A 613 -37.81 -11.00 1.02
C THR A 613 -36.95 -9.74 0.96
N VAL A 614 -36.28 -9.52 -0.16
CA VAL A 614 -35.45 -8.33 -0.39
C VAL A 614 -36.27 -7.03 -0.22
N GLU A 615 -37.55 -7.04 -0.63
CA GLU A 615 -38.50 -5.94 -0.48
C GLU A 615 -38.86 -5.67 0.98
N GLU A 616 -38.95 -6.70 1.83
CA GLU A 616 -39.19 -6.54 3.27
C GLU A 616 -37.94 -6.00 3.98
N LEU A 617 -36.76 -6.51 3.63
CA LEU A 617 -35.46 -6.03 4.15
C LEU A 617 -35.27 -4.54 3.82
N LYS A 618 -35.59 -4.13 2.58
CA LYS A 618 -35.62 -2.72 2.14
C LYS A 618 -36.65 -1.84 2.85
N GLN A 619 -37.69 -2.41 3.45
CA GLN A 619 -38.70 -1.68 4.21
C GLN A 619 -38.37 -1.54 5.71
N GLN A 620 -37.31 -2.19 6.20
CA GLN A 620 -36.92 -2.08 7.61
C GLN A 620 -36.54 -0.65 8.01
N LYS A 621 -36.90 -0.25 9.24
CA LYS A 621 -36.63 1.09 9.78
C LYS A 621 -35.14 1.47 9.80
N GLY A 622 -34.23 0.51 9.85
CA GLY A 622 -32.79 0.73 9.66
C GLY A 622 -32.50 1.22 8.24
N PHE A 623 -32.69 0.35 7.25
CA PHE A 623 -32.46 0.68 5.83
C PHE A 623 -33.16 1.96 5.38
N VAL A 624 -34.45 2.14 5.69
CA VAL A 624 -35.23 3.33 5.30
C VAL A 624 -34.71 4.62 5.97
N ARG A 625 -34.13 4.55 7.18
CA ARG A 625 -33.51 5.70 7.84
C ARG A 625 -32.20 6.10 7.14
N GLU A 626 -31.37 5.12 6.82
CA GLU A 626 -30.09 5.35 6.15
C GLU A 626 -30.30 5.85 4.71
N GLN A 627 -31.21 5.22 3.95
CA GLN A 627 -31.60 5.67 2.60
C GLN A 627 -32.11 7.14 2.61
N ARG A 628 -32.90 7.54 3.62
CA ARG A 628 -33.34 8.93 3.79
C ARG A 628 -32.21 9.88 4.19
N ARG A 629 -31.21 9.43 4.95
CA ARG A 629 -30.00 10.21 5.25
C ARG A 629 -29.20 10.45 3.97
N HIS A 630 -28.91 9.39 3.21
CA HIS A 630 -28.14 9.46 1.98
C HIS A 630 -28.84 10.27 0.88
N TYR A 631 -30.17 10.14 0.74
CA TYR A 631 -30.93 11.00 -0.19
C TYR A 631 -30.87 12.49 0.21
N LYS A 632 -30.80 12.80 1.52
CA LYS A 632 -30.58 14.18 1.99
C LYS A 632 -29.14 14.64 1.70
N GLU A 633 -28.14 13.81 1.96
CA GLU A 633 -26.74 14.09 1.69
C GLU A 633 -26.49 14.34 0.20
N MET A 634 -27.02 13.49 -0.69
CA MET A 634 -27.00 13.69 -2.14
C MET A 634 -27.72 14.97 -2.55
N LYS A 635 -28.91 15.24 -2.01
CA LYS A 635 -29.66 16.47 -2.31
C LYS A 635 -28.93 17.73 -1.85
N ASP A 636 -28.19 17.68 -0.75
CA ASP A 636 -27.38 18.80 -0.25
C ASP A 636 -26.03 18.90 -0.97
N LEU A 637 -25.46 17.80 -1.47
CA LEU A 637 -24.28 17.78 -2.35
C LEU A 637 -24.59 18.36 -3.74
N VAL A 638 -25.70 17.96 -4.36
CA VAL A 638 -26.17 18.52 -5.65
C VAL A 638 -26.46 20.02 -5.53
N LYS A 639 -27.07 20.49 -4.43
CA LYS A 639 -27.21 21.93 -4.14
C LYS A 639 -25.86 22.63 -4.01
N LYS A 640 -24.90 22.05 -3.28
CA LYS A 640 -23.54 22.60 -3.13
C LYS A 640 -22.85 22.71 -4.49
N HIS A 641 -22.95 21.70 -5.34
CA HIS A 641 -22.44 21.74 -6.72
C HIS A 641 -23.11 22.85 -7.53
N HIS A 642 -24.44 22.86 -7.66
CA HIS A 642 -25.17 23.87 -8.44
C HIS A 642 -24.86 25.31 -7.95
N LYS A 643 -24.75 25.51 -6.63
CA LYS A 643 -24.31 26.78 -6.04
C LYS A 643 -22.86 27.12 -6.45
N LYS A 644 -21.91 26.21 -6.24
CA LYS A 644 -20.48 26.44 -6.53
C LYS A 644 -20.22 26.68 -8.02
N THR A 645 -20.93 25.98 -8.89
CA THR A 645 -20.87 26.18 -10.35
C THR A 645 -21.48 27.53 -10.74
N THR A 646 -22.61 27.93 -10.15
CA THR A 646 -23.18 29.28 -10.33
C THR A 646 -22.23 30.39 -9.83
N GLU A 647 -21.54 30.17 -8.70
CA GLU A 647 -20.54 31.11 -8.16
C GLU A 647 -19.30 31.20 -9.05
N MET A 648 -18.77 30.07 -9.54
CA MET A 648 -17.64 30.00 -10.47
C MET A 648 -17.94 30.70 -11.80
N ILE A 649 -19.11 30.47 -12.39
CA ILE A 649 -19.50 31.13 -13.65
C ILE A 649 -19.70 32.64 -13.43
N LYS A 650 -20.24 33.08 -12.28
CA LYS A 650 -20.31 34.50 -11.92
C LYS A 650 -18.94 35.13 -11.77
N GLU A 651 -18.00 34.47 -11.10
CA GLU A 651 -16.62 34.94 -10.93
C GLU A 651 -15.89 35.05 -12.27
N HIS A 652 -16.02 34.04 -13.14
CA HIS A 652 -15.40 34.07 -14.47
C HIS A 652 -16.05 35.12 -15.39
N THR A 653 -17.37 35.30 -15.30
CA THR A 653 -18.10 36.37 -16.00
C THR A 653 -17.67 37.76 -15.51
N ALA A 654 -17.42 37.93 -14.21
CA ALA A 654 -16.90 39.17 -13.64
C ALA A 654 -15.49 39.49 -14.17
N LYS A 655 -14.58 38.50 -14.14
CA LYS A 655 -13.21 38.65 -14.69
C LYS A 655 -13.22 38.93 -16.19
N TYR A 656 -14.11 38.31 -16.96
CA TYR A 656 -14.30 38.62 -18.38
C TYR A 656 -14.75 40.07 -18.60
N ASN A 657 -15.73 40.55 -17.82
CA ASN A 657 -16.18 41.94 -17.90
C ASN A 657 -15.05 42.92 -17.51
N GLU A 658 -14.31 42.63 -16.44
CA GLU A 658 -13.19 43.43 -15.96
C GLU A 658 -12.08 43.52 -17.02
N PHE A 659 -11.70 42.38 -17.63
CA PHE A 659 -10.72 42.34 -18.70
C PHE A 659 -11.21 43.02 -19.98
N GLN A 660 -12.49 42.90 -20.36
CA GLN A 660 -13.08 43.67 -21.46
C GLN A 660 -13.05 45.18 -21.16
N HIS A 661 -13.39 45.59 -19.95
CA HIS A 661 -13.35 47.00 -19.55
C HIS A 661 -11.93 47.56 -19.58
N ASP A 662 -10.93 46.73 -19.25
CA ASP A 662 -9.52 47.08 -19.30
C ASP A 662 -8.92 47.02 -20.71
N TYR A 663 -9.40 46.11 -21.57
CA TYR A 663 -9.11 46.07 -23.00
C TYR A 663 -9.65 47.32 -23.71
N LEU A 664 -10.91 47.71 -23.42
CA LEU A 664 -11.50 48.95 -23.91
C LEU A 664 -10.76 50.19 -23.37
N ARG A 665 -10.34 50.19 -22.10
CA ARG A 665 -9.48 51.24 -21.52
C ARG A 665 -8.15 51.36 -22.26
N LYS A 666 -7.47 50.23 -22.51
CA LYS A 666 -6.20 50.16 -23.25
C LYS A 666 -6.39 50.57 -24.73
N ARG A 667 -7.46 50.11 -25.39
CA ARG A 667 -7.87 50.53 -26.75
C ARG A 667 -8.15 52.03 -26.82
N ALA A 668 -8.79 52.64 -25.81
CA ALA A 668 -9.00 54.08 -25.74
C ALA A 668 -7.71 54.89 -25.52
N VAL A 669 -6.77 54.38 -24.71
CA VAL A 669 -5.42 54.96 -24.56
C VAL A 669 -4.61 54.85 -25.86
N LEU A 670 -4.64 53.68 -26.51
CA LEU A 670 -3.99 53.44 -27.80
C LEU A 670 -4.60 54.30 -28.91
N LEU A 671 -5.92 54.51 -28.94
CA LEU A 671 -6.58 55.43 -29.88
C LEU A 671 -6.24 56.91 -29.62
N LYS A 672 -6.00 57.31 -28.36
CA LYS A 672 -5.44 58.64 -28.04
C LYS A 672 -3.98 58.79 -28.51
N SER A 673 -3.20 57.71 -28.53
CA SER A 673 -1.84 57.69 -29.08
C SER A 673 -1.81 57.67 -30.61
N ALA A 674 -2.60 56.78 -31.24
CA ALA A 674 -2.70 56.58 -32.69
C ALA A 674 -3.34 57.76 -33.45
N LYS A 675 -3.85 58.78 -32.74
CA LYS A 675 -4.15 60.11 -33.32
C LYS A 675 -2.90 60.94 -33.63
N ARG A 676 -1.69 60.46 -33.29
CA ARG A 676 -0.41 60.99 -33.79
C ARG A 676 0.14 60.16 -34.96
N ASP A 677 0.05 58.83 -34.86
CA ASP A 677 0.54 57.90 -35.89
C ASP A 677 -0.58 57.01 -36.45
N GLY A 678 -1.05 57.34 -37.65
CA GLY A 678 -2.29 56.79 -38.22
C GLY A 678 -2.19 55.36 -38.76
N LYS A 679 -2.40 54.34 -37.90
CA LYS A 679 -2.67 52.94 -38.31
C LYS A 679 -3.92 52.37 -37.63
N LYS A 680 -4.63 51.48 -38.33
CA LYS A 680 -5.86 50.80 -37.85
C LYS A 680 -5.54 49.57 -36.98
N SER A 681 -6.48 49.22 -36.09
CA SER A 681 -6.41 48.07 -35.18
C SER A 681 -7.02 46.78 -35.76
N PRO A 682 -6.58 45.58 -35.32
CA PRO A 682 -7.20 44.30 -35.68
C PRO A 682 -8.36 43.91 -34.73
N GLU A 683 -9.39 43.26 -35.28
CA GLU A 683 -10.60 42.84 -34.55
C GLU A 683 -10.76 41.30 -34.56
N HIS A 684 -10.04 40.58 -33.71
CA HIS A 684 -10.12 39.10 -33.61
C HIS A 684 -10.16 38.54 -32.16
N GLY A 685 -10.12 39.39 -31.13
CA GLY A 685 -9.92 38.93 -29.74
C GLY A 685 -11.12 38.30 -29.02
N ALA A 686 -12.37 38.56 -29.45
CA ALA A 686 -13.56 38.15 -28.70
C ALA A 686 -13.89 36.65 -28.84
N SER A 687 -13.90 36.15 -30.08
CA SER A 687 -14.32 34.77 -30.39
C SER A 687 -13.45 33.69 -29.73
N PHE A 688 -12.15 33.95 -29.55
CA PHE A 688 -11.23 33.02 -28.89
C PHE A 688 -11.62 32.79 -27.42
N PHE A 689 -11.92 33.88 -26.69
CA PHE A 689 -12.25 33.82 -25.27
C PHE A 689 -13.62 33.19 -24.99
N GLU A 690 -14.63 33.37 -25.85
CA GLU A 690 -15.92 32.68 -25.68
C GLU A 690 -15.76 31.15 -25.85
N GLN A 691 -14.92 30.72 -26.81
CA GLN A 691 -14.59 29.32 -27.03
C GLN A 691 -13.77 28.73 -25.87
N GLU A 692 -12.83 29.49 -25.31
CA GLU A 692 -12.05 29.12 -24.12
C GLU A 692 -12.91 29.03 -22.85
N ILE A 693 -13.89 29.94 -22.67
CA ILE A 693 -14.89 29.88 -21.58
C ILE A 693 -15.77 28.63 -21.69
N LEU A 694 -16.29 28.33 -22.90
CA LEU A 694 -17.07 27.12 -23.15
C LEU A 694 -16.26 25.86 -22.85
N TYR A 695 -15.01 25.80 -23.33
CA TYR A 695 -14.10 24.67 -23.09
C TYR A 695 -13.77 24.48 -21.61
N HIS A 696 -13.40 25.54 -20.90
CA HIS A 696 -13.04 25.48 -19.48
C HIS A 696 -14.27 25.20 -18.58
N SER A 697 -15.46 25.68 -18.97
CA SER A 697 -16.72 25.34 -18.30
C SER A 697 -17.05 23.85 -18.48
N ALA A 698 -17.04 23.34 -19.71
CA ALA A 698 -17.28 21.93 -20.00
C ALA A 698 -16.25 21.00 -19.34
N CYS A 699 -14.97 21.37 -19.32
CA CYS A 699 -13.93 20.60 -18.65
C CYS A 699 -14.12 20.57 -17.13
N SER A 700 -14.47 21.70 -16.50
CA SER A 700 -14.78 21.78 -15.06
C SER A 700 -15.98 20.90 -14.72
N SER A 701 -17.08 21.05 -15.45
CA SER A 701 -18.30 20.27 -15.23
C SER A 701 -18.10 18.77 -15.48
N ARG A 702 -17.29 18.37 -16.46
CA ARG A 702 -16.88 16.97 -16.68
C ARG A 702 -16.15 16.37 -15.47
N VAL A 703 -15.19 17.10 -14.89
CA VAL A 703 -14.47 16.64 -13.68
C VAL A 703 -15.42 16.48 -12.49
N TYR A 704 -16.34 17.42 -12.26
CA TYR A 704 -17.35 17.25 -11.20
C TYR A 704 -18.36 16.13 -11.49
N PHE A 705 -18.67 15.84 -12.76
CA PHE A 705 -19.49 14.68 -13.15
C PHE A 705 -18.78 13.35 -12.90
N PHE A 706 -17.48 13.27 -13.17
CA PHE A 706 -16.66 12.10 -12.84
C PHE A 706 -16.60 11.85 -11.33
N PHE A 707 -16.39 12.90 -10.53
CA PHE A 707 -16.49 12.80 -9.06
C PHE A 707 -17.90 12.45 -8.57
N PHE A 708 -18.97 12.87 -9.27
CA PHE A 708 -20.35 12.47 -8.95
C PHE A 708 -20.59 10.99 -9.23
N LEU A 709 -20.09 10.47 -10.36
CA LEU A 709 -20.15 9.04 -10.70
C LEU A 709 -19.44 8.21 -9.62
N LEU A 710 -18.14 8.47 -9.41
CA LEU A 710 -17.31 7.77 -8.43
C LEU A 710 -17.89 7.77 -7.01
N PHE A 711 -18.50 8.90 -6.60
CA PHE A 711 -19.17 9.00 -5.30
C PHE A 711 -20.48 8.22 -5.23
N THR A 712 -21.17 8.05 -6.36
CA THR A 712 -22.43 7.29 -6.44
C THR A 712 -22.18 5.79 -6.57
N GLU A 713 -21.12 5.35 -7.26
CA GLU A 713 -20.61 3.97 -7.23
C GLU A 713 -20.28 3.52 -5.81
N LEU A 714 -19.54 4.34 -5.06
CA LEU A 714 -19.25 4.12 -3.64
C LEU A 714 -20.53 4.04 -2.78
N ILE A 715 -21.61 4.70 -3.19
CA ILE A 715 -22.93 4.58 -2.53
C ILE A 715 -23.63 3.27 -2.93
N VAL A 716 -23.53 2.81 -4.18
CA VAL A 716 -24.07 1.50 -4.59
C VAL A 716 -23.39 0.38 -3.80
N GLU A 717 -22.06 0.39 -3.71
CA GLU A 717 -21.28 -0.54 -2.87
C GLU A 717 -21.76 -0.53 -1.42
N TYR A 718 -21.80 0.66 -0.80
CA TYR A 718 -22.21 0.81 0.60
C TYR A 718 -23.67 0.39 0.86
N VAL A 719 -24.60 0.65 -0.07
CA VAL A 719 -26.00 0.25 0.05
C VAL A 719 -26.15 -1.27 -0.05
N ILE A 720 -25.39 -1.93 -0.93
CA ILE A 720 -25.36 -3.39 -1.05
C ILE A 720 -24.72 -4.02 0.20
N GLU A 721 -23.60 -3.47 0.70
CA GLU A 721 -22.96 -3.88 1.95
C GLU A 721 -23.94 -3.81 3.14
N LYS A 722 -24.68 -2.69 3.29
CA LYS A 722 -25.65 -2.53 4.39
C LYS A 722 -26.93 -3.34 4.21
N LEU A 723 -27.38 -3.60 2.98
CA LEU A 723 -28.51 -4.51 2.75
C LEU A 723 -28.12 -5.95 3.08
N THR A 724 -26.89 -6.35 2.74
CA THR A 724 -26.30 -7.66 3.07
C THR A 724 -26.21 -7.83 4.59
N ALA A 725 -25.63 -6.87 5.32
CA ALA A 725 -25.53 -6.95 6.78
C ALA A 725 -26.89 -7.01 7.50
N ILE A 726 -27.91 -6.30 6.99
CA ILE A 726 -29.29 -6.38 7.50
C ILE A 726 -29.95 -7.73 7.19
N ALA A 727 -29.65 -8.33 6.02
CA ALA A 727 -30.06 -9.68 5.69
C ALA A 727 -29.43 -10.70 6.67
N GLU A 728 -28.11 -10.66 6.86
CA GLU A 728 -27.37 -11.54 7.78
C GLU A 728 -27.86 -11.43 9.23
N GLU A 729 -28.13 -10.21 9.74
CA GLU A 729 -28.71 -10.03 11.07
C GLU A 729 -30.10 -10.66 11.17
N SER A 730 -30.95 -10.46 10.15
CA SER A 730 -32.29 -11.07 10.12
C SER A 730 -32.21 -12.59 10.06
N GLN A 731 -31.36 -13.14 9.19
CA GLN A 731 -31.12 -14.58 9.04
C GLN A 731 -30.61 -15.19 10.35
N SER A 732 -29.65 -14.57 11.03
CA SER A 732 -29.15 -14.97 12.35
C SER A 732 -30.28 -15.00 13.40
N ASN A 733 -31.17 -14.01 13.37
CA ASN A 733 -32.31 -13.94 14.29
C ASN A 733 -33.43 -14.93 13.96
N GLN A 734 -33.65 -15.28 12.68
CA GLN A 734 -34.50 -16.41 12.30
C GLN A 734 -33.86 -17.75 12.73
N MET A 735 -32.54 -17.87 12.59
CA MET A 735 -31.79 -19.08 12.92
C MET A 735 -31.74 -19.39 14.43
N LYS A 736 -31.81 -18.36 15.29
CA LYS A 736 -32.02 -18.52 16.73
C LYS A 736 -33.45 -19.02 17.04
N LYS A 737 -34.46 -18.36 16.47
CA LYS A 737 -35.88 -18.69 16.66
C LYS A 737 -36.23 -20.11 16.21
N ILE A 738 -35.72 -20.58 15.06
CA ILE A 738 -35.99 -21.96 14.60
C ILE A 738 -35.35 -23.01 15.54
N LYS A 739 -34.17 -22.74 16.12
CA LYS A 739 -33.55 -23.61 17.13
C LYS A 739 -34.39 -23.69 18.41
N GLU A 740 -34.87 -22.56 18.93
CA GLU A 740 -35.80 -22.50 20.07
C GLU A 740 -37.10 -23.28 19.80
N LEU A 741 -37.64 -23.17 18.58
CA LEU A 741 -38.82 -23.92 18.14
C LEU A 741 -38.55 -25.43 18.10
N CYS A 742 -37.41 -25.84 17.54
CA CYS A 742 -36.99 -27.24 17.48
C CYS A 742 -36.81 -27.86 18.88
N GLU A 743 -36.23 -27.11 19.83
CA GLU A 743 -36.16 -27.54 21.24
C GLU A 743 -37.56 -27.69 21.85
N LYS A 744 -38.46 -26.74 21.60
CA LYS A 744 -39.84 -26.77 22.12
C LYS A 744 -40.60 -27.98 21.59
N GLU A 745 -40.46 -28.30 20.30
CA GLU A 745 -41.01 -29.52 19.70
C GLU A 745 -40.46 -30.79 20.38
N LYS A 746 -39.14 -30.90 20.59
CA LYS A 746 -38.53 -32.05 21.30
C LYS A 746 -39.06 -32.17 22.74
N LYS A 747 -39.20 -31.04 23.45
CA LYS A 747 -39.74 -30.96 24.82
C LYS A 747 -41.21 -31.40 24.88
N GLU A 748 -42.07 -30.97 23.96
CA GLU A 748 -43.48 -31.40 23.90
C GLU A 748 -43.65 -32.86 23.44
N LEU A 749 -42.85 -33.31 22.46
CA LEU A 749 -42.84 -34.72 22.04
C LEU A 749 -42.49 -35.64 23.21
N LYS A 750 -41.46 -35.30 24.00
CA LYS A 750 -41.07 -36.06 25.18
C LYS A 750 -42.21 -36.14 26.21
N LYS A 751 -42.85 -35.02 26.55
CA LYS A 751 -44.04 -35.00 27.44
C LYS A 751 -45.17 -35.91 26.94
N LYS A 752 -45.48 -35.84 25.64
CA LYS A 752 -46.55 -36.64 25.01
C LYS A 752 -46.24 -38.15 25.09
N MET A 753 -44.98 -38.53 24.89
CA MET A 753 -44.51 -39.91 25.02
C MET A 753 -44.52 -40.36 26.49
N ASP A 754 -44.01 -39.56 27.44
CA ASP A 754 -44.02 -39.90 28.86
C ASP A 754 -45.45 -40.09 29.40
N LYS A 755 -46.42 -39.28 28.93
CA LYS A 755 -47.85 -39.47 29.21
C LYS A 755 -48.38 -40.80 28.65
N LYS A 756 -48.09 -41.12 27.38
CA LYS A 756 -48.47 -42.39 26.72
C LYS A 756 -47.91 -43.62 27.47
N ARG A 757 -46.71 -43.51 28.06
CA ARG A 757 -46.13 -44.53 28.94
C ARG A 757 -46.88 -44.66 30.26
N GLN A 758 -47.21 -43.55 30.92
CA GLN A 758 -47.99 -43.57 32.16
C GLN A 758 -49.38 -44.18 31.94
N GLU A 759 -50.02 -43.87 30.81
CA GLU A 759 -51.30 -44.44 30.38
C GLU A 759 -51.20 -45.96 30.17
N LYS A 760 -50.23 -46.45 29.37
CA LYS A 760 -49.96 -47.90 29.20
C LYS A 760 -49.71 -48.62 30.53
N ILE A 761 -48.92 -48.04 31.43
CA ILE A 761 -48.61 -48.63 32.76
C ILE A 761 -49.86 -48.66 33.65
N SER A 762 -50.73 -47.66 33.57
CA SER A 762 -51.99 -47.62 34.31
C SER A 762 -52.99 -48.67 33.81
N GLU A 763 -53.11 -48.83 32.49
CA GLU A 763 -53.98 -49.82 31.86
C GLU A 763 -53.51 -51.27 32.11
N ALA A 764 -52.20 -51.51 32.17
CA ALA A 764 -51.66 -52.81 32.57
C ALA A 764 -51.98 -53.12 34.05
N LYS A 765 -51.84 -52.15 34.95
CA LYS A 765 -52.19 -52.28 36.38
C LYS A 765 -53.68 -52.48 36.67
N SER A 766 -54.57 -52.07 35.77
CA SER A 766 -56.02 -52.30 35.94
C SER A 766 -56.47 -53.67 35.43
N LYS A 767 -55.71 -54.29 34.52
CA LYS A 767 -55.94 -55.66 34.03
C LYS A 767 -55.40 -56.71 35.00
N GLU A 768 -54.23 -56.48 35.61
CA GLU A 768 -53.62 -57.41 36.56
C GLU A 768 -53.03 -56.72 37.79
N LYS A 769 -53.43 -57.17 38.99
CA LYS A 769 -53.04 -56.55 40.26
C LYS A 769 -51.57 -56.74 40.64
N HIS A 770 -50.87 -57.66 39.98
CA HIS A 770 -49.49 -58.05 40.31
C HIS A 770 -48.61 -58.22 39.06
N LEU A 771 -48.60 -57.19 38.20
CA LEU A 771 -47.64 -57.05 37.08
C LEU A 771 -46.24 -57.56 37.45
N THR A 772 -45.70 -58.45 36.63
CA THR A 772 -44.36 -59.01 36.80
C THR A 772 -43.29 -57.95 36.50
N GLU A 773 -42.06 -58.16 36.97
CA GLU A 773 -40.94 -57.28 36.59
C GLU A 773 -40.58 -57.40 35.10
N GLU A 774 -40.80 -58.56 34.49
CA GLU A 774 -40.49 -58.82 33.09
C GLU A 774 -41.39 -58.00 32.15
N GLU A 775 -42.69 -57.92 32.43
CA GLU A 775 -43.63 -57.07 31.67
C GLU A 775 -43.34 -55.58 31.85
N LYS A 776 -42.95 -55.15 33.06
CA LYS A 776 -42.51 -53.75 33.31
C LYS A 776 -41.26 -53.43 32.49
N LEU A 777 -40.31 -54.34 32.43
CA LEU A 777 -39.10 -54.20 31.60
C LEU A 777 -39.45 -54.16 30.11
N GLU A 778 -40.39 -54.98 29.63
CA GLU A 778 -40.79 -54.98 28.22
C GLU A 778 -41.58 -53.71 27.82
N ILE A 779 -42.49 -53.23 28.67
CA ILE A 779 -43.17 -51.94 28.47
C ILE A 779 -42.14 -50.79 28.41
N ASN A 780 -41.07 -50.85 29.22
CA ASN A 780 -39.99 -49.86 29.17
C ASN A 780 -39.10 -50.01 27.93
N ARG A 781 -38.76 -51.22 27.47
CA ARG A 781 -38.02 -51.46 26.20
C ARG A 781 -38.81 -50.97 24.99
N SER A 782 -40.09 -51.37 24.90
CA SER A 782 -41.05 -50.87 23.90
C SER A 782 -41.12 -49.34 23.91
N TYR A 783 -41.20 -48.72 25.09
CA TYR A 783 -41.22 -47.26 25.22
C TYR A 783 -39.96 -46.58 24.70
N VAL A 784 -38.77 -47.04 25.10
CA VAL A 784 -37.50 -46.46 24.64
C VAL A 784 -37.39 -46.58 23.12
N ASN A 785 -37.77 -47.71 22.54
CA ASN A 785 -37.76 -47.92 21.09
C ASN A 785 -38.77 -47.01 20.36
N GLU A 786 -40.00 -46.83 20.86
CA GLU A 786 -40.95 -45.86 20.32
C GLU A 786 -40.40 -44.42 20.40
N VAL A 787 -39.82 -44.03 21.53
CA VAL A 787 -39.25 -42.68 21.75
C VAL A 787 -38.09 -42.40 20.81
N VAL A 788 -37.12 -43.31 20.68
CA VAL A 788 -35.96 -43.14 19.79
C VAL A 788 -36.41 -43.00 18.33
N GLN A 789 -37.38 -43.80 17.88
CA GLN A 789 -37.93 -43.65 16.52
C GLN A 789 -38.68 -42.32 16.33
N HIS A 790 -39.44 -41.86 17.32
CA HIS A 790 -40.17 -40.58 17.22
C HIS A 790 -39.25 -39.37 17.30
N ILE A 791 -38.19 -39.42 18.12
CA ILE A 791 -37.15 -38.39 18.17
C ILE A 791 -36.41 -38.34 16.83
N LYS A 792 -35.95 -39.48 16.29
CA LYS A 792 -35.24 -39.50 15.00
C LYS A 792 -36.10 -38.93 13.86
N ARG A 793 -37.37 -39.33 13.73
CA ARG A 793 -38.28 -38.75 12.72
C ARG A 793 -38.51 -37.24 12.90
N LEU A 794 -38.51 -36.74 14.13
CA LEU A 794 -38.61 -35.31 14.41
C LEU A 794 -37.31 -34.60 14.02
N GLU A 795 -36.15 -35.19 14.32
CA GLU A 795 -34.83 -34.65 13.96
C GLU A 795 -34.63 -34.61 12.45
N ASP A 796 -34.94 -35.69 11.73
CA ASP A 796 -34.94 -35.74 10.26
C ASP A 796 -35.83 -34.62 9.65
N ALA A 797 -36.96 -34.29 10.30
CA ALA A 797 -37.88 -33.22 9.90
C ALA A 797 -37.48 -31.81 10.39
N GLN A 798 -36.60 -31.70 11.39
CA GLN A 798 -36.01 -30.43 11.82
C GLN A 798 -34.83 -30.07 10.93
N THR A 799 -33.95 -31.03 10.62
CA THR A 799 -32.84 -30.89 9.66
C THR A 799 -33.35 -30.41 8.30
N LYS A 800 -34.37 -31.05 7.72
CA LYS A 800 -34.94 -30.64 6.42
C LYS A 800 -35.55 -29.22 6.42
N ARG A 801 -36.12 -28.76 7.53
CA ARG A 801 -36.61 -27.37 7.67
C ARG A 801 -35.46 -26.38 7.81
N HIS A 802 -34.40 -26.76 8.50
CA HIS A 802 -33.17 -25.97 8.62
C HIS A 802 -32.45 -25.84 7.26
N GLU A 803 -32.27 -26.94 6.53
CA GLU A 803 -31.68 -26.98 5.17
C GLU A 803 -32.47 -26.10 4.19
N LYS A 804 -33.80 -26.26 4.13
CA LYS A 804 -34.68 -25.42 3.29
C LYS A 804 -34.54 -23.92 3.61
N LEU A 805 -34.49 -23.57 4.90
CA LEU A 805 -34.31 -22.18 5.32
C LEU A 805 -32.94 -21.62 4.92
N VAL A 806 -31.85 -22.39 5.09
CA VAL A 806 -30.48 -22.00 4.71
C VAL A 806 -30.35 -21.80 3.20
N GLU A 807 -30.91 -22.68 2.36
CA GLU A 807 -30.86 -22.49 0.91
C GLU A 807 -31.70 -21.27 0.47
N THR A 808 -32.79 -20.97 1.19
CA THR A 808 -33.61 -19.76 0.95
C THR A 808 -32.83 -18.49 1.35
N HIS A 809 -32.15 -18.50 2.50
CA HIS A 809 -31.26 -17.43 2.97
C HIS A 809 -30.13 -17.14 1.97
N LYS A 810 -29.50 -18.19 1.42
CA LYS A 810 -28.48 -18.12 0.37
C LYS A 810 -29.04 -17.54 -0.94
N SER A 811 -30.24 -17.94 -1.35
CA SER A 811 -30.92 -17.37 -2.53
C SER A 811 -31.21 -15.86 -2.37
N ILE A 812 -31.61 -15.42 -1.17
CA ILE A 812 -31.85 -14.00 -0.87
C ILE A 812 -30.54 -13.18 -0.89
N LEU A 813 -29.44 -13.73 -0.35
CA LEU A 813 -28.13 -13.08 -0.45
C LEU A 813 -27.66 -12.96 -1.89
N GLN A 814 -27.85 -14.01 -2.71
CA GLN A 814 -27.53 -13.93 -4.14
C GLN A 814 -28.37 -12.87 -4.85
N GLN A 815 -29.67 -12.78 -4.57
CA GLN A 815 -30.54 -11.73 -5.14
C GLN A 815 -30.07 -10.31 -4.78
N ILE A 816 -29.58 -10.09 -3.55
CA ILE A 816 -28.99 -8.82 -3.12
C ILE A 816 -27.70 -8.52 -3.90
N LEU A 817 -26.81 -9.49 -4.08
CA LEU A 817 -25.59 -9.33 -4.88
C LEU A 817 -25.91 -9.07 -6.37
N ASP A 818 -26.94 -9.74 -6.91
CA ASP A 818 -27.42 -9.57 -8.28
C ASP A 818 -28.11 -8.21 -8.54
N GLU A 819 -28.39 -7.40 -7.50
CA GLU A 819 -28.85 -6.01 -7.67
C GLU A 819 -27.71 -5.04 -7.94
N LYS A 820 -26.50 -5.30 -7.42
CA LYS A 820 -25.31 -4.46 -7.63
C LYS A 820 -25.06 -4.12 -9.11
N PRO A 821 -24.94 -5.09 -10.03
CA PRO A 821 -24.70 -4.78 -11.45
C PRO A 821 -25.90 -4.10 -12.13
N LYS A 822 -27.12 -4.24 -11.60
CA LYS A 822 -28.31 -3.55 -12.14
C LYS A 822 -28.27 -2.06 -11.78
N LEU A 823 -28.05 -1.76 -10.49
CA LEU A 823 -27.90 -0.39 -9.99
C LEU A 823 -26.70 0.34 -10.61
N GLN A 824 -25.61 -0.38 -10.89
CA GLN A 824 -24.46 0.14 -11.62
C GLN A 824 -24.83 0.51 -13.07
N ASN A 825 -25.44 -0.41 -13.83
CA ASN A 825 -25.86 -0.13 -15.21
C ASN A 825 -26.90 1.02 -15.30
N ASP A 826 -27.85 1.09 -14.36
CA ASP A 826 -28.82 2.19 -14.29
C ASP A 826 -28.13 3.55 -14.02
N LEU A 827 -27.12 3.56 -13.15
CA LEU A 827 -26.29 4.73 -12.84
C LEU A 827 -25.44 5.16 -14.04
N ASP A 828 -24.78 4.21 -14.71
CA ASP A 828 -23.95 4.46 -15.89
C ASP A 828 -24.78 4.96 -17.07
N GLN A 829 -26.00 4.45 -17.26
CA GLN A 829 -26.94 4.98 -18.24
C GLN A 829 -27.39 6.40 -17.88
N GLU A 830 -27.70 6.69 -16.60
CA GLU A 830 -28.06 8.05 -16.16
C GLU A 830 -26.88 9.04 -16.32
N TYR A 831 -25.65 8.58 -16.10
CA TYR A 831 -24.42 9.33 -16.36
C TYR A 831 -24.26 9.61 -17.85
N GLN A 832 -24.37 8.60 -18.71
CA GLN A 832 -24.26 8.74 -20.18
C GLN A 832 -25.31 9.71 -20.73
N ASP A 833 -26.56 9.62 -20.28
CA ASP A 833 -27.64 10.54 -20.66
C ASP A 833 -27.34 12.00 -20.27
N LYS A 834 -26.83 12.23 -19.05
CA LYS A 834 -26.44 13.56 -18.58
C LYS A 834 -25.20 14.09 -19.28
N PHE A 835 -24.19 13.24 -19.51
CA PHE A 835 -22.95 13.60 -20.21
C PHE A 835 -23.21 14.05 -21.66
N ARG A 836 -24.19 13.44 -22.33
CA ARG A 836 -24.64 13.87 -23.68
C ARG A 836 -25.39 15.20 -23.67
N ARG A 837 -26.11 15.54 -22.59
CA ARG A 837 -26.86 16.81 -22.44
C ARG A 837 -25.98 17.98 -21.97
N LEU A 838 -24.95 17.71 -21.17
CA LEU A 838 -24.09 18.71 -20.53
C LEU A 838 -23.50 19.78 -21.49
N PRO A 839 -23.04 19.46 -22.72
CA PRO A 839 -22.56 20.49 -23.65
C PRO A 839 -23.66 21.47 -24.08
N LEU A 840 -24.89 20.98 -24.26
CA LEU A 840 -26.05 21.77 -24.66
C LEU A 840 -26.50 22.69 -23.52
N GLU A 841 -26.59 22.18 -22.29
CA GLU A 841 -26.92 22.97 -21.10
C GLU A 841 -25.93 24.13 -20.88
N ILE A 842 -24.63 23.88 -21.11
CA ILE A 842 -23.59 24.91 -21.00
C ILE A 842 -23.69 25.93 -22.15
N GLN A 843 -24.00 25.49 -23.38
CA GLN A 843 -24.18 26.36 -24.54
C GLN A 843 -25.41 27.28 -24.37
N GLU A 844 -26.54 26.75 -23.89
CA GLU A 844 -27.74 27.52 -23.57
C GLU A 844 -27.46 28.55 -22.45
N PHE A 845 -26.79 28.15 -21.37
CA PHE A 845 -26.45 29.04 -20.26
C PHE A 845 -25.55 30.22 -20.70
N VAL A 846 -24.58 29.97 -21.58
CA VAL A 846 -23.70 31.03 -22.13
C VAL A 846 -24.47 31.98 -23.04
N GLN A 847 -25.41 31.49 -23.86
CA GLN A 847 -26.28 32.32 -24.70
C GLN A 847 -27.28 33.15 -23.87
N GLU A 848 -27.81 32.62 -22.77
CA GLU A 848 -28.67 33.39 -21.87
C GLU A 848 -27.89 34.46 -21.10
N SER A 849 -26.66 34.13 -20.68
CA SER A 849 -25.75 35.04 -19.97
C SER A 849 -25.25 36.22 -20.82
N THR A 850 -25.23 36.08 -22.15
CA THR A 850 -24.91 37.15 -23.09
C THR A 850 -26.14 37.99 -23.44
N LYS A 851 -27.30 37.37 -23.72
CA LYS A 851 -28.56 38.10 -24.00
C LYS A 851 -28.99 39.07 -22.89
N ARG A 852 -28.79 38.70 -21.62
CA ARG A 852 -29.12 39.56 -20.45
C ARG A 852 -28.24 40.82 -20.32
N LYS A 853 -27.32 41.10 -21.26
CA LYS A 853 -26.54 42.36 -21.32
C LYS A 853 -26.92 43.26 -22.49
N THR A 854 -27.66 42.78 -23.49
CA THR A 854 -28.03 43.55 -24.69
C THR A 854 -29.33 44.35 -24.55
N GLU A 855 -29.99 44.31 -23.38
CA GLU A 855 -31.21 45.10 -23.11
C GLU A 855 -30.89 46.47 -22.46
N ASP A 856 -29.73 46.62 -21.81
CA ASP A 856 -29.25 47.87 -21.19
C ASP A 856 -28.14 48.56 -22.01
N GLY A 857 -28.47 49.01 -23.24
CA GLY A 857 -27.69 50.06 -23.92
C GLY A 857 -27.19 49.77 -25.35
N GLU A 858 -27.82 50.47 -26.31
CA GLU A 858 -27.40 50.74 -27.70
C GLU A 858 -27.19 49.54 -28.67
N GLN A 859 -27.53 49.79 -29.94
CA GLN A 859 -27.54 48.80 -31.02
C GLN A 859 -26.34 48.97 -31.95
N GLU A 860 -25.57 47.90 -32.19
CA GLU A 860 -24.80 47.74 -33.44
C GLU A 860 -24.87 46.28 -33.90
N LEU A 861 -25.04 46.07 -35.21
CA LEU A 861 -25.28 44.75 -35.82
C LEU A 861 -24.01 44.18 -36.44
N LEU A 862 -23.63 42.96 -36.03
CA LEU A 862 -22.64 42.12 -36.73
C LEU A 862 -23.16 40.67 -36.87
N PRO A 863 -22.74 39.92 -37.91
CA PRO A 863 -23.43 38.71 -38.36
C PRO A 863 -23.02 37.42 -37.62
N SER A 864 -23.89 36.41 -37.70
CA SER A 864 -23.73 35.10 -37.07
C SER A 864 -22.79 34.15 -37.83
N SER A 865 -21.99 33.39 -37.08
CA SER A 865 -20.94 32.48 -37.59
C SER A 865 -21.05 31.04 -37.03
N SER A 866 -22.26 30.56 -36.76
CA SER A 866 -22.48 29.27 -36.07
C SER A 866 -22.09 28.01 -36.88
N SER A 867 -21.94 28.10 -38.21
CA SER A 867 -21.78 26.92 -39.09
C SER A 867 -20.36 26.32 -39.14
N THR A 868 -19.36 26.99 -38.56
CA THR A 868 -17.97 26.49 -38.55
C THR A 868 -17.71 25.49 -37.43
N LEU A 869 -18.49 25.52 -36.34
CA LEU A 869 -18.19 24.77 -35.12
C LEU A 869 -18.65 23.29 -35.19
N GLU A 870 -19.85 23.03 -35.70
CA GLU A 870 -20.43 21.68 -35.76
C GLU A 870 -19.59 20.72 -36.61
N LYS A 871 -19.05 21.21 -37.74
CA LYS A 871 -18.22 20.42 -38.67
C LYS A 871 -16.87 19.96 -38.10
N LEU A 872 -16.43 20.52 -36.97
CA LEU A 872 -15.23 20.09 -36.27
C LEU A 872 -15.51 19.03 -35.19
N MET A 873 -16.73 18.96 -34.66
CA MET A 873 -17.04 18.05 -33.56
C MET A 873 -17.38 16.62 -34.00
N GLN A 874 -17.93 16.42 -35.21
CA GLN A 874 -18.20 15.07 -35.74
C GLN A 874 -16.95 14.23 -36.03
N LYS A 875 -15.76 14.85 -36.17
CA LYS A 875 -14.50 14.13 -36.44
C LYS A 875 -13.83 13.50 -35.20
N GLY A 876 -14.33 13.77 -33.98
CA GLY A 876 -13.75 13.27 -32.73
C GLY A 876 -14.46 12.06 -32.12
N ALA A 877 -15.32 11.37 -32.87
CA ALA A 877 -16.23 10.34 -32.37
C ALA A 877 -16.37 9.12 -33.32
N GLN A 878 -15.36 8.87 -34.15
CA GLN A 878 -15.31 7.71 -35.08
C GLN A 878 -13.86 7.19 -35.20
N SER A 879 -13.31 6.65 -34.11
CA SER A 879 -11.95 6.05 -34.12
C SER A 879 -11.74 4.93 -33.09
N GLU A 880 -12.79 4.45 -32.44
CA GLU A 880 -12.75 3.38 -31.42
C GLU A 880 -13.94 2.41 -31.60
N ASP A 881 -14.08 1.89 -32.82
CA ASP A 881 -14.77 0.64 -33.17
C ASP A 881 -14.24 0.18 -34.55
N ASP A 882 -14.43 -1.10 -34.90
CA ASP A 882 -13.88 -1.84 -36.07
C ASP A 882 -12.39 -2.26 -36.00
N THR A 883 -12.07 -3.43 -35.40
CA THR A 883 -10.87 -4.23 -35.78
C THR A 883 -10.89 -5.74 -35.41
N GLU A 884 -12.00 -6.47 -35.64
CA GLU A 884 -11.97 -7.95 -35.70
C GLU A 884 -12.66 -8.48 -36.98
N GLU A 885 -12.18 -9.64 -37.47
CA GLU A 885 -12.53 -10.31 -38.75
C GLU A 885 -12.27 -9.46 -40.03
N ASP A 886 -11.62 -9.93 -41.09
CA ASP A 886 -11.47 -11.29 -41.62
C ASP A 886 -10.07 -11.45 -42.28
N LYS A 887 -9.50 -12.66 -42.25
CA LYS A 887 -8.29 -13.03 -43.00
C LYS A 887 -8.49 -14.38 -43.67
N LYS A 888 -8.56 -14.37 -45.00
CA LYS A 888 -8.48 -15.57 -45.83
C LYS A 888 -7.08 -15.71 -46.42
N ASP A 889 -6.42 -16.81 -46.06
CA ASP A 889 -5.81 -17.78 -46.97
C ASP A 889 -5.54 -19.09 -46.19
#